data_AF-K3X5S3-F1
#
_entry.id   AF-K3X5S3-F1
#
_cell.length_a   1.000
_cell.length_b   1.000
_cell.length_c   1.000
_cell.angle_alpha   90.00
_cell.angle_beta   90.00
_cell.angle_gamma   90.00
#
_symmetry.space_group_name_H-M   'P 1'
#
loop_
_entity.id
_entity.type
_entity.pdbx_description
1 polymer ?
#
loop_
_entity_poly.entity_id
_entity_poly.type
_entity_poly.pdbx_seq_one_letter_code
_entity_poly.pdbx_strand_id
1 'polypeptide(L)'
;MPAAVVNLAEEVLHGVLQGAEHLKGSVVTAESGAVEALRWSGALPLLLRDLSVPKLVSTESLWACRSKEQVVALLRTPQFGSRRAHGPLKADTADDSVDNEPIEHLVVIVTGFLWDYEAQVAHLLQLGAVQRLTLCSSLSERAHECYDFEQQSVVQNNRVKRGKMDFDAFATAMAVHNTCRAPTKVVAPPQKMEDSWSTSGNGRIKSMGEDEDEDEDAGDDEWGWGEEAQDADNDRDSVAPIGAADTHFGAMQEEEEGGACSVRVIQLPLNYAPLLSSKVHLHEPSVFVLCHPICATSFPLLLSHVVNTDETLVSATGAPGTPSMMYSHVKQVEPEHIPSAFRRSLKLLAYTLGEMLVNMRLDFKERIFTMGATSLKIGHTLQHIMNELHEDLSIQAIQRHQAASVLLIDRTSDLASPMSFGVSLLDRILALLPQTPVCEASKVTIAHDSDHKVRSKLHITEIFPLHGCEPSPLSASALADDEHVKSSYRTSAFLSNVKWKGGASLCHPMTPNGANAFRSLAFRPAKLALRDLDKRLQEVEHELIQQRKITKTGSTRKPGEKKPSTRGRDVVLRRICNILEAGEPTNTEHSSLIELGIIILETLERMELGQQRWDKCRERAARQIQLRKQNAGEWIIPELADTVQRHLAASGPSGTRSATGAKENWASLQELLTLLVHAFALSSGAPMEDYTLQMIRNAVSESIIETAITDPESVRSLFPDLFLEIAPYTSRQQRAPDMPSNDFGEDEDWGWSDTQSSSQSHLQTTESSSTYSDDIQRLETKAIVETYVDRLLQPLKECSQLFAKMNEDEYSSPEIETPRSLVAQLCSSIANPTRSHLPELEHIVDASEQLTRAGIDLLKSGFSRFGFGVGGGGGRGASSGNQHLAASSDIIIIFVVGGITFEEIQEVHDALGDNSKYQIILGGTTITNNEVILEQLFKSPKACNGW
;
A
#
# COMPACT_ATOMS: atom_id res chain seq x y z
N MET A 1 -17.16 2.27 34.40
CA MET A 1 -16.44 1.02 34.09
C MET A 1 -15.24 1.42 33.25
N PRO A 2 -14.03 0.84 33.42
CA PRO A 2 -12.94 1.12 32.49
C PRO A 2 -13.37 0.76 31.07
N ALA A 3 -12.99 1.59 30.09
CA ALA A 3 -13.19 1.30 28.67
C ALA A 3 -12.62 -0.08 28.32
N ALA A 4 -13.36 -0.87 27.55
CA ALA A 4 -12.89 -2.17 27.11
C ALA A 4 -11.81 -1.96 26.04
N VAL A 5 -10.66 -2.61 26.22
CA VAL A 5 -9.53 -2.52 25.27
C VAL A 5 -9.99 -3.01 23.90
N VAL A 6 -9.78 -2.21 22.86
CA VAL A 6 -10.02 -2.63 21.47
C VAL A 6 -8.87 -3.55 21.04
N ASN A 7 -9.18 -4.81 20.72
CA ASN A 7 -8.19 -5.76 20.22
C ASN A 7 -8.39 -5.97 18.71
N LEU A 8 -7.52 -5.33 17.91
CA LEU A 8 -7.64 -5.28 16.46
C LEU A 8 -7.72 -6.67 15.80
N ALA A 9 -6.95 -7.65 16.28
CA ALA A 9 -6.98 -9.01 15.77
C ALA A 9 -8.29 -9.73 16.11
N GLU A 10 -8.82 -9.54 17.32
CA GLU A 10 -10.10 -10.14 17.72
C GLU A 10 -11.28 -9.58 16.93
N GLU A 11 -11.25 -8.30 16.56
CA GLU A 11 -12.28 -7.69 15.71
C GLU A 11 -12.32 -8.32 14.30
N VAL A 12 -11.16 -8.58 13.68
CA VAL A 12 -11.09 -9.31 12.40
C VAL A 12 -11.57 -10.75 12.57
N LEU A 13 -11.15 -11.44 13.64
CA LEU A 13 -11.61 -12.82 13.92
C LEU A 13 -13.13 -12.88 14.09
N HIS A 14 -13.72 -11.89 14.78
CA HIS A 14 -15.15 -11.80 14.97
C HIS A 14 -15.88 -11.63 13.63
N GLY A 15 -15.38 -10.77 12.74
CA GLY A 15 -15.90 -10.64 11.38
C GLY A 15 -15.86 -11.96 10.59
N VAL A 16 -14.75 -12.70 10.67
CA VAL A 16 -14.64 -14.03 10.04
C VAL A 16 -15.62 -15.03 10.63
N LEU A 17 -15.84 -14.99 11.94
CA LEU A 17 -16.80 -15.86 12.62
C LEU A 17 -18.25 -15.55 12.27
N GLN A 18 -18.59 -14.29 11.98
CA GLN A 18 -19.92 -13.92 11.47
C GLN A 18 -20.19 -14.56 10.10
N GLY A 19 -19.17 -14.72 9.25
CA GLY A 19 -19.26 -15.42 7.97
C GLY A 19 -19.03 -16.94 8.04
N ALA A 20 -18.91 -17.52 9.23
CA ALA A 20 -18.49 -18.92 9.41
C ALA A 20 -19.40 -19.93 8.71
N GLU A 21 -20.71 -19.67 8.64
CA GLU A 21 -21.67 -20.56 7.97
C GLU A 21 -21.41 -20.71 6.47
N HIS A 22 -20.83 -19.68 5.84
CA HIS A 22 -20.46 -19.68 4.44
C HIS A 22 -19.07 -20.27 4.21
N LEU A 23 -18.17 -20.12 5.17
CA LEU A 23 -16.78 -20.56 5.03
C LEU A 23 -16.59 -22.05 5.35
N LYS A 24 -17.42 -22.60 6.24
CA LYS A 24 -17.22 -23.95 6.79
C LYS A 24 -17.25 -25.04 5.71
N GLY A 25 -16.15 -25.79 5.59
CA GLY A 25 -15.99 -26.89 4.64
C GLY A 25 -15.88 -26.47 3.17
N SER A 26 -15.93 -25.17 2.87
CA SER A 26 -15.85 -24.64 1.52
C SER A 26 -14.41 -24.55 1.01
N VAL A 27 -14.20 -24.65 -0.31
CA VAL A 27 -12.93 -24.24 -0.91
C VAL A 27 -12.93 -22.71 -1.00
N VAL A 28 -11.87 -22.07 -0.49
CA VAL A 28 -11.79 -20.61 -0.46
C VAL A 28 -10.78 -20.12 -1.50
N THR A 29 -11.12 -19.10 -2.26
CA THR A 29 -10.14 -18.26 -2.95
C THR A 29 -10.16 -16.87 -2.36
N ALA A 30 -9.00 -16.23 -2.25
CA ALA A 30 -8.90 -14.89 -1.69
C ALA A 30 -7.87 -14.05 -2.44
N GLU A 31 -8.15 -12.76 -2.57
CA GLU A 31 -7.18 -11.77 -3.04
C GLU A 31 -6.11 -11.48 -1.98
N SER A 32 -4.98 -10.93 -2.41
CA SER A 32 -3.81 -10.67 -1.56
C SER A 32 -4.16 -9.88 -0.30
N GLY A 33 -4.92 -8.78 -0.41
CA GLY A 33 -5.33 -7.97 0.75
C GLY A 33 -6.18 -8.75 1.76
N ALA A 34 -7.08 -9.62 1.30
CA ALA A 34 -7.87 -10.47 2.19
C ALA A 34 -7.00 -11.54 2.87
N VAL A 35 -6.07 -12.15 2.13
CA VAL A 35 -5.10 -13.12 2.69
C VAL A 35 -4.24 -12.45 3.77
N GLU A 36 -3.81 -11.22 3.54
CA GLU A 36 -3.03 -10.43 4.49
C GLU A 36 -3.81 -10.18 5.79
N ALA A 37 -5.04 -9.68 5.70
CA ALA A 37 -5.92 -9.47 6.85
C ALA A 37 -6.14 -10.77 7.66
N LEU A 38 -6.40 -11.89 6.97
CA LEU A 38 -6.59 -13.20 7.59
C LEU A 38 -5.31 -13.72 8.26
N ARG A 39 -4.15 -13.44 7.68
CA ARG A 39 -2.87 -13.89 8.22
C ARG A 39 -2.45 -13.11 9.45
N TRP A 40 -2.54 -11.77 9.39
CA TRP A 40 -2.13 -10.89 10.48
C TRP A 40 -3.05 -10.95 11.70
N SER A 41 -4.34 -11.18 11.46
CA SER A 41 -5.29 -11.41 12.56
C SER A 41 -5.13 -12.77 13.23
N GLY A 42 -4.52 -13.75 12.54
CA GLY A 42 -4.52 -15.14 12.99
C GLY A 42 -5.79 -15.91 12.63
N ALA A 43 -6.62 -15.39 11.73
CA ALA A 43 -7.82 -16.06 11.24
C ALA A 43 -7.50 -17.18 10.22
N LEU A 44 -6.30 -17.22 9.63
CA LEU A 44 -5.94 -18.28 8.70
C LEU A 44 -5.96 -19.70 9.33
N PRO A 45 -5.37 -19.93 10.53
CA PRO A 45 -5.57 -21.19 11.27
C PRO A 45 -7.04 -21.48 11.61
N LEU A 46 -7.85 -20.47 11.94
CA LEU A 46 -9.28 -20.62 12.20
C LEU A 46 -9.99 -21.16 10.95
N LEU A 47 -9.71 -20.60 9.76
CA LEU A 47 -10.24 -21.09 8.49
C LEU A 47 -9.85 -22.55 8.23
N LEU A 48 -8.55 -22.85 8.27
CA LEU A 48 -8.02 -24.15 7.87
C LEU A 48 -8.36 -25.27 8.86
N ARG A 49 -8.30 -24.99 10.16
CA ARG A 49 -8.49 -26.01 11.21
C ARG A 49 -9.93 -26.07 11.73
N ASP A 50 -10.46 -24.93 12.14
CA ASP A 50 -11.70 -24.88 12.92
C ASP A 50 -12.94 -24.81 12.00
N LEU A 51 -12.83 -24.10 10.87
CA LEU A 51 -13.85 -24.08 9.81
C LEU A 51 -13.63 -25.18 8.76
N SER A 52 -12.56 -25.96 8.87
CA SER A 52 -12.27 -27.09 7.97
C SER A 52 -12.23 -26.71 6.49
N VAL A 53 -11.74 -25.50 6.17
CA VAL A 53 -11.45 -25.09 4.79
C VAL A 53 -10.34 -26.00 4.24
N PRO A 54 -10.61 -26.87 3.26
CA PRO A 54 -9.65 -27.87 2.81
C PRO A 54 -8.52 -27.26 1.98
N LYS A 55 -8.78 -26.11 1.34
CA LYS A 55 -7.84 -25.42 0.47
C LYS A 55 -8.18 -23.93 0.40
N LEU A 56 -7.15 -23.10 0.48
CA LEU A 56 -7.17 -21.67 0.15
C LEU A 56 -6.41 -21.50 -1.17
N VAL A 57 -6.82 -20.62 -2.09
CA VAL A 57 -6.10 -20.39 -3.35
C VAL A 57 -6.11 -18.90 -3.68
N SER A 58 -5.10 -18.42 -4.42
CA SER A 58 -5.13 -17.06 -4.97
C SER A 58 -6.31 -16.89 -5.94
N THR A 59 -7.05 -15.80 -5.77
CA THR A 59 -8.17 -15.44 -6.64
C THR A 59 -7.70 -15.18 -8.08
N GLU A 60 -6.48 -14.66 -8.27
CA GLU A 60 -5.87 -14.47 -9.59
C GLU A 60 -5.67 -15.80 -10.34
N SER A 61 -5.27 -16.85 -9.63
CA SER A 61 -5.12 -18.19 -10.20
C SER A 61 -6.45 -18.77 -10.68
N LEU A 62 -7.54 -18.49 -9.94
CA LEU A 62 -8.90 -18.85 -10.34
C LEU A 62 -9.30 -18.12 -11.62
N TRP A 63 -9.08 -16.81 -11.68
CA TRP A 63 -9.40 -15.98 -12.85
C TRP A 63 -8.54 -16.28 -14.08
N ALA A 64 -7.37 -16.90 -13.91
CA ALA A 64 -6.53 -17.36 -15.01
C ALA A 64 -7.07 -18.64 -15.69
N CYS A 65 -7.96 -19.39 -15.03
CA CYS A 65 -8.53 -20.60 -15.60
C CYS A 65 -9.40 -20.29 -16.84
N ARG A 66 -9.32 -21.16 -17.85
CA ARG A 66 -10.04 -21.04 -19.13
C ARG A 66 -10.95 -22.22 -19.42
N SER A 67 -10.88 -23.29 -18.62
CA SER A 67 -11.73 -24.47 -18.78
C SER A 67 -12.20 -25.02 -17.43
N LYS A 68 -13.26 -25.82 -17.44
CA LYS A 68 -13.80 -26.49 -16.26
C LYS A 68 -12.74 -27.36 -15.59
N GLU A 69 -11.97 -28.10 -16.37
CA GLU A 69 -10.94 -29.03 -15.89
C GLU A 69 -9.83 -28.27 -15.14
N GLN A 70 -9.45 -27.09 -15.62
CA GLN A 70 -8.46 -26.25 -14.95
C GLN A 70 -8.97 -25.75 -13.59
N VAL A 71 -10.23 -25.31 -13.53
CA VAL A 71 -10.86 -24.88 -12.27
C VAL A 71 -10.93 -26.04 -11.27
N VAL A 72 -11.43 -27.20 -11.69
CA VAL A 72 -11.54 -28.39 -10.83
C VAL A 72 -10.16 -28.86 -10.36
N ALA A 73 -9.16 -28.90 -11.24
CA ALA A 73 -7.78 -29.25 -10.89
C ALA A 73 -7.15 -28.25 -9.92
N LEU A 74 -7.40 -26.95 -10.11
CA LEU A 74 -6.92 -25.90 -9.21
C LEU A 74 -7.55 -26.02 -7.82
N LEU A 75 -8.84 -26.33 -7.72
CA LEU A 75 -9.59 -26.29 -6.46
C LEU A 75 -9.56 -27.61 -5.69
N ARG A 76 -9.37 -28.76 -6.34
CA ARG A 76 -9.26 -30.06 -5.63
C ARG A 76 -7.92 -30.22 -4.92
N THR A 77 -7.93 -30.92 -3.80
CA THR A 77 -6.72 -31.40 -3.11
C THR A 77 -6.30 -32.75 -3.71
N PRO A 78 -5.00 -32.96 -4.03
CA PRO A 78 -4.54 -34.27 -4.46
C PRO A 78 -4.74 -35.26 -3.31
N GLN A 79 -5.59 -36.28 -3.50
CA GLN A 79 -5.76 -37.33 -2.52
C GLN A 79 -4.46 -38.13 -2.43
N PHE A 80 -3.68 -37.94 -1.36
CA PHE A 80 -2.64 -38.90 -0.99
C PHE A 80 -3.34 -40.17 -0.53
N GLY A 81 -3.47 -41.12 -1.45
CA GLY A 81 -4.18 -42.37 -1.24
C GLY A 81 -3.70 -43.10 0.01
N SER A 82 -4.61 -43.27 0.96
CA SER A 82 -4.50 -44.29 2.00
C SER A 82 -4.52 -45.65 1.31
N ARG A 83 -3.34 -46.21 1.01
CA ARG A 83 -3.21 -47.63 0.64
C ARG A 83 -3.56 -48.46 1.88
N ARG A 84 -4.86 -48.70 2.10
CA ARG A 84 -5.30 -49.88 2.86
C ARG A 84 -4.90 -51.10 2.07
N ALA A 85 -3.95 -51.84 2.63
CA ALA A 85 -3.49 -53.11 2.12
C ALA A 85 -4.62 -54.15 2.17
N HIS A 86 -5.29 -54.45 1.06
CA HIS A 86 -6.04 -55.69 0.88
C HIS A 86 -5.97 -56.15 -0.59
N GLY A 87 -5.29 -57.29 -0.80
CA GLY A 87 -5.58 -58.31 -1.82
C GLY A 87 -5.32 -57.98 -3.31
N PRO A 88 -4.70 -58.88 -4.08
CA PRO A 88 -4.57 -58.69 -5.53
C PRO A 88 -5.81 -59.24 -6.23
N LEU A 89 -6.56 -58.43 -6.99
CA LEU A 89 -7.29 -58.90 -8.17
C LEU A 89 -7.95 -57.75 -8.96
N LYS A 90 -7.70 -57.82 -10.27
CA LYS A 90 -8.44 -57.26 -11.42
C LYS A 90 -8.23 -55.78 -11.77
N ALA A 91 -7.61 -55.61 -12.94
CA ALA A 91 -7.70 -54.43 -13.77
C ALA A 91 -9.10 -54.37 -14.38
N ASP A 92 -10.00 -53.65 -13.71
CA ASP A 92 -11.24 -53.17 -14.30
C ASP A 92 -11.13 -51.64 -14.40
N THR A 93 -11.36 -51.13 -15.61
CA THR A 93 -11.59 -49.74 -16.04
C THR A 93 -11.37 -48.65 -15.00
N ALA A 94 -10.30 -47.86 -15.18
CA ALA A 94 -10.21 -46.54 -14.57
C ALA A 94 -11.41 -45.71 -15.06
N ASP A 95 -12.31 -45.41 -14.14
CA ASP A 95 -13.48 -44.59 -14.37
C ASP A 95 -13.02 -43.12 -14.43
N ASP A 96 -12.70 -42.62 -15.63
CA ASP A 96 -12.32 -41.23 -15.92
C ASP A 96 -13.42 -40.21 -15.52
N SER A 97 -14.56 -40.65 -14.95
CA SER A 97 -15.69 -39.80 -14.58
C SER A 97 -15.57 -39.17 -13.18
N VAL A 98 -14.78 -39.75 -12.25
CA VAL A 98 -14.69 -39.27 -10.85
C VAL A 98 -13.88 -37.96 -10.74
N ASP A 99 -12.97 -37.71 -11.68
CA ASP A 99 -12.06 -36.55 -11.62
C ASP A 99 -12.68 -35.23 -12.11
N ASN A 100 -13.92 -35.23 -12.62
CA ASN A 100 -14.55 -34.04 -13.22
C ASN A 100 -15.89 -33.61 -12.59
N GLU A 101 -16.20 -34.10 -11.38
CA GLU A 101 -17.37 -33.59 -10.62
C GLU A 101 -17.14 -32.13 -10.19
N PRO A 102 -18.18 -31.28 -10.29
CA PRO A 102 -18.09 -29.87 -9.90
C PRO A 102 -17.80 -29.72 -8.40
N ILE A 103 -17.18 -28.60 -8.03
CA ILE A 103 -16.94 -28.22 -6.64
C ILE A 103 -18.29 -27.88 -6.00
N GLU A 104 -18.60 -28.55 -4.89
CA GLU A 104 -19.87 -28.37 -4.16
C GLU A 104 -20.03 -26.92 -3.68
N HIS A 105 -19.00 -26.34 -3.07
CA HIS A 105 -19.04 -24.97 -2.56
C HIS A 105 -17.71 -24.24 -2.71
N LEU A 106 -17.75 -23.14 -3.45
CA LEU A 106 -16.64 -22.21 -3.60
C LEU A 106 -17.00 -20.88 -2.91
N VAL A 107 -16.09 -20.39 -2.08
CA VAL A 107 -16.12 -19.03 -1.54
C VAL A 107 -15.03 -18.22 -2.21
N VAL A 108 -15.36 -17.06 -2.75
CA VAL A 108 -14.40 -16.13 -3.34
C VAL A 108 -14.42 -14.85 -2.51
N ILE A 109 -13.29 -14.53 -1.90
CA ILE A 109 -13.10 -13.30 -1.12
C ILE A 109 -12.41 -12.28 -2.00
N VAL A 110 -13.10 -11.17 -2.26
CA VAL A 110 -12.61 -10.04 -3.06
C VAL A 110 -12.51 -8.79 -2.21
N THR A 111 -11.49 -7.98 -2.49
CA THR A 111 -11.24 -6.71 -1.83
C THR A 111 -11.63 -5.52 -2.69
N GLY A 112 -11.65 -5.65 -4.02
CA GLY A 112 -12.11 -4.60 -4.94
C GLY A 112 -13.63 -4.49 -5.07
N PHE A 113 -14.06 -3.63 -6.00
CA PHE A 113 -15.48 -3.43 -6.30
C PHE A 113 -16.06 -4.61 -7.06
N LEU A 114 -17.23 -5.12 -6.65
CA LEU A 114 -17.86 -6.29 -7.26
C LEU A 114 -18.11 -6.16 -8.77
N TRP A 115 -18.37 -4.94 -9.27
CA TRP A 115 -18.56 -4.72 -10.71
C TRP A 115 -17.30 -5.04 -11.54
N ASP A 116 -16.10 -4.96 -10.98
CA ASP A 116 -14.85 -5.33 -11.68
C ASP A 116 -14.71 -6.84 -11.91
N TYR A 117 -15.50 -7.65 -11.19
CA TYR A 117 -15.46 -9.10 -11.24
C TYR A 117 -16.63 -9.71 -12.00
N GLU A 118 -17.56 -8.89 -12.50
CA GLU A 118 -18.80 -9.36 -13.12
C GLU A 118 -18.53 -10.33 -14.29
N ALA A 119 -17.60 -9.97 -15.18
CA ALA A 119 -17.24 -10.81 -16.33
C ALA A 119 -16.56 -12.12 -15.91
N GLN A 120 -15.70 -12.08 -14.90
CA GLN A 120 -14.94 -13.21 -14.37
C GLN A 120 -15.86 -14.19 -13.65
N VAL A 121 -16.81 -13.68 -12.85
CA VAL A 121 -17.84 -14.46 -12.17
C VAL A 121 -18.79 -15.09 -13.18
N ALA A 122 -19.28 -14.33 -14.16
CA ALA A 122 -20.14 -14.85 -15.22
C ALA A 122 -19.43 -15.97 -16.01
N HIS A 123 -18.14 -15.78 -16.35
CA HIS A 123 -17.33 -16.80 -17.00
C HIS A 123 -17.17 -18.06 -16.12
N LEU A 124 -16.88 -17.91 -14.82
CA LEU A 124 -16.78 -19.03 -13.89
C LEU A 124 -18.08 -19.85 -13.81
N LEU A 125 -19.23 -19.17 -13.76
CA LEU A 125 -20.54 -19.81 -13.72
C LEU A 125 -20.83 -20.56 -15.03
N GLN A 126 -20.48 -19.97 -16.19
CA GLN A 126 -20.65 -20.62 -17.51
C GLN A 126 -19.82 -21.91 -17.67
N LEU A 127 -18.67 -22.02 -16.99
CA LEU A 127 -17.87 -23.24 -16.99
C LEU A 127 -18.58 -24.41 -16.29
N GLY A 128 -19.58 -24.16 -15.43
CA GLY A 128 -20.32 -25.19 -14.70
C GLY A 128 -19.42 -26.01 -13.78
N ALA A 129 -18.34 -25.42 -13.27
CA ALA A 129 -17.35 -26.06 -12.41
C ALA A 129 -17.75 -26.04 -10.92
N VAL A 130 -18.78 -25.27 -10.56
CA VAL A 130 -19.16 -24.95 -9.17
C VAL A 130 -20.69 -25.11 -9.03
N GLN A 131 -21.15 -25.73 -7.94
CA GLN A 131 -22.59 -25.87 -7.62
C GLN A 131 -23.13 -24.76 -6.72
N ARG A 132 -22.31 -24.23 -5.82
CA ARG A 132 -22.65 -23.10 -4.96
C ARG A 132 -21.47 -22.13 -4.90
N LEU A 133 -21.74 -20.87 -5.21
CA LEU A 133 -20.78 -19.78 -5.18
C LEU A 133 -21.19 -18.76 -4.12
N THR A 134 -20.28 -18.44 -3.20
CA THR A 134 -20.44 -17.31 -2.28
C THR A 134 -19.35 -16.28 -2.57
N LEU A 135 -19.75 -15.07 -2.95
CA LEU A 135 -18.86 -13.94 -3.11
C LEU A 135 -18.83 -13.16 -1.80
N CYS A 136 -17.68 -13.09 -1.15
CA CYS A 136 -17.45 -12.28 0.04
C CYS A 136 -16.76 -10.99 -0.38
N SER A 137 -17.47 -9.86 -0.35
CA SER A 137 -16.85 -8.55 -0.55
C SER A 137 -16.33 -7.98 0.76
N SER A 138 -15.13 -7.42 0.78
CA SER A 138 -14.66 -6.66 1.95
C SER A 138 -15.37 -5.30 2.09
N LEU A 139 -15.82 -4.74 0.97
CA LEU A 139 -16.57 -3.49 0.91
C LEU A 139 -18.05 -3.72 1.21
N SER A 140 -18.69 -2.76 1.87
CA SER A 140 -20.16 -2.74 1.99
C SER A 140 -20.81 -2.30 0.68
N GLU A 141 -22.13 -2.48 0.57
CA GLU A 141 -22.95 -1.92 -0.52
C GLU A 141 -22.78 -0.40 -0.68
N ARG A 142 -22.57 0.35 0.41
CA ARG A 142 -22.37 1.80 0.37
C ARG A 142 -20.99 2.18 -0.13
N ALA A 143 -19.96 1.47 0.31
CA ALA A 143 -18.59 1.72 -0.15
C ALA A 143 -18.45 1.52 -1.67
N HIS A 144 -19.28 0.64 -2.25
CA HIS A 144 -19.38 0.45 -3.70
C HIS A 144 -19.87 1.71 -4.45
N GLU A 145 -20.55 2.66 -3.82
CA GLU A 145 -20.91 3.94 -4.46
C GLU A 145 -19.68 4.78 -4.88
N CYS A 146 -18.47 4.40 -4.45
CA CYS A 146 -17.21 5.01 -4.89
C CYS A 146 -16.69 4.48 -6.24
N TYR A 147 -17.42 3.58 -6.90
CA TYR A 147 -17.00 2.97 -8.16
C TYR A 147 -16.94 3.96 -9.34
N ASP A 148 -16.03 3.71 -10.28
CA ASP A 148 -15.90 4.49 -11.51
C ASP A 148 -16.68 3.88 -12.68
N PHE A 149 -17.87 4.41 -12.97
CA PHE A 149 -18.59 4.03 -14.18
C PHE A 149 -18.10 4.73 -15.45
N GLU A 150 -17.29 5.78 -15.36
CA GLU A 150 -16.78 6.52 -16.53
C GLU A 150 -15.71 5.70 -17.28
N GLN A 151 -14.88 4.93 -16.58
CA GLN A 151 -13.87 4.03 -17.17
C GLN A 151 -14.45 2.94 -18.09
N GLN A 152 -15.66 2.44 -17.82
CA GLN A 152 -16.30 1.40 -18.66
C GLN A 152 -17.03 1.98 -19.89
N SER A 153 -17.35 3.28 -19.89
CA SER A 153 -18.20 3.92 -20.90
C SER A 153 -17.55 4.07 -22.29
N VAL A 154 -16.24 3.85 -22.41
CA VAL A 154 -15.52 3.92 -23.70
C VAL A 154 -15.75 2.67 -24.58
N VAL A 155 -16.30 1.57 -24.03
CA VAL A 155 -16.41 0.29 -24.78
C VAL A 155 -17.85 -0.14 -25.08
N GLN A 156 -18.90 0.39 -24.43
CA GLN A 156 -20.29 0.02 -24.74
C GLN A 156 -21.26 1.21 -24.71
N ASN A 157 -21.83 1.53 -25.88
CA ASN A 157 -22.80 2.60 -26.13
C ASN A 157 -24.19 2.42 -25.47
N ASN A 158 -24.31 1.63 -24.40
CA ASN A 158 -25.56 1.51 -23.63
C ASN A 158 -25.32 1.96 -22.20
N ARG A 159 -25.61 3.25 -21.94
CA ARG A 159 -25.61 3.85 -20.61
C ARG A 159 -26.79 3.29 -19.80
N VAL A 160 -26.69 2.04 -19.35
CA VAL A 160 -27.56 1.55 -18.27
C VAL A 160 -27.11 2.30 -17.02
N LYS A 161 -27.95 3.21 -16.50
CA LYS A 161 -27.76 3.81 -15.17
C LYS A 161 -27.70 2.65 -14.16
N ARG A 162 -26.51 2.15 -13.84
CA ARG A 162 -26.34 1.18 -12.76
C ARG A 162 -26.61 1.94 -11.45
N GLY A 163 -27.62 1.48 -10.71
CA GLY A 163 -28.02 2.06 -9.44
C GLY A 163 -27.04 1.73 -8.31
N LYS A 164 -27.39 2.17 -7.10
CA LYS A 164 -26.75 1.78 -5.83
C LYS A 164 -26.52 0.26 -5.79
N MET A 165 -25.37 -0.17 -5.27
CA MET A 165 -25.08 -1.59 -5.13
C MET A 165 -26.10 -2.24 -4.20
N ASP A 166 -26.62 -3.38 -4.63
CA ASP A 166 -27.47 -4.27 -3.86
C ASP A 166 -26.95 -5.70 -4.09
N PHE A 167 -26.53 -6.35 -3.03
CA PHE A 167 -25.86 -7.65 -3.08
C PHE A 167 -26.78 -8.76 -3.57
N ASP A 168 -28.07 -8.71 -3.22
CA ASP A 168 -29.05 -9.70 -3.64
C ASP A 168 -29.40 -9.52 -5.13
N ALA A 169 -29.52 -8.28 -5.59
CA ALA A 169 -29.72 -7.96 -7.01
C ALA A 169 -28.52 -8.37 -7.85
N PHE A 170 -27.30 -8.11 -7.38
CA PHE A 170 -26.07 -8.54 -8.05
C PHE A 170 -25.98 -10.07 -8.12
N ALA A 171 -26.24 -10.77 -7.01
CA ALA A 171 -26.26 -12.24 -6.97
C ALA A 171 -27.28 -12.82 -7.95
N THR A 172 -28.49 -12.23 -7.99
CA THR A 172 -29.57 -12.64 -8.90
C THR A 172 -29.17 -12.44 -10.36
N ALA A 173 -28.55 -11.30 -10.70
CA ALA A 173 -28.06 -11.02 -12.05
C ALA A 173 -27.00 -12.04 -12.48
N MET A 174 -26.08 -12.43 -11.58
CA MET A 174 -25.06 -13.44 -11.87
C MET A 174 -25.65 -14.84 -12.06
N ALA A 175 -26.67 -15.21 -11.29
CA ALA A 175 -27.33 -16.51 -11.41
C ALA A 175 -27.99 -16.73 -12.79
N VAL A 176 -28.46 -15.67 -13.46
CA VAL A 176 -29.04 -15.75 -14.81
C VAL A 176 -28.05 -16.29 -15.84
N HIS A 177 -26.77 -15.94 -15.73
CA HIS A 177 -25.73 -16.39 -16.67
C HIS A 177 -25.51 -17.91 -16.69
N ASN A 178 -25.98 -18.62 -15.66
CA ASN A 178 -25.91 -20.07 -15.59
C ASN A 178 -27.01 -20.78 -16.44
N THR A 179 -28.05 -20.06 -16.87
CA THR A 179 -29.20 -20.65 -17.60
C THR A 179 -29.09 -20.60 -19.13
N CYS A 180 -28.12 -19.89 -19.70
CA CYS A 180 -27.99 -19.68 -21.16
C CYS A 180 -27.40 -20.88 -21.93
N ARG A 181 -27.71 -22.13 -21.55
CA ARG A 181 -27.24 -23.33 -22.25
C ARG A 181 -28.39 -24.21 -22.75
N ALA A 182 -28.99 -23.81 -23.86
CA ALA A 182 -29.64 -24.75 -24.77
C ALA A 182 -29.49 -24.28 -26.23
N PRO A 183 -28.70 -24.94 -27.08
CA PRO A 183 -28.87 -24.81 -28.52
C PRO A 183 -30.14 -25.57 -28.89
N THR A 184 -31.21 -24.85 -29.24
CA THR A 184 -32.40 -25.44 -29.85
C THR A 184 -31.99 -26.17 -31.12
N LYS A 185 -31.93 -27.51 -31.06
CA LYS A 185 -32.02 -28.36 -32.24
C LYS A 185 -33.39 -28.12 -32.86
N VAL A 186 -33.41 -27.43 -33.99
CA VAL A 186 -34.57 -27.35 -34.88
C VAL A 186 -34.88 -28.77 -35.35
N VAL A 187 -35.85 -29.43 -34.72
CA VAL A 187 -36.47 -30.65 -35.23
C VAL A 187 -37.61 -30.21 -36.14
N ALA A 188 -37.40 -30.38 -37.44
CA ALA A 188 -38.45 -30.20 -38.44
C ALA A 188 -39.57 -31.25 -38.24
N PRO A 189 -40.86 -30.88 -38.31
CA PRO A 189 -41.95 -31.83 -38.23
C PRO A 189 -42.16 -32.55 -39.58
N PRO A 190 -42.70 -33.78 -39.58
CA PRO A 190 -42.94 -34.52 -40.81
C PRO A 190 -44.14 -33.96 -41.57
N GLN A 191 -43.95 -33.70 -42.86
CA GLN A 191 -45.01 -33.39 -43.81
C GLN A 191 -45.94 -34.61 -44.01
N LYS A 192 -47.25 -34.37 -43.91
CA LYS A 192 -48.26 -35.11 -44.67
C LYS A 192 -49.26 -34.14 -45.30
N MET A 193 -49.38 -34.28 -46.62
CA MET A 193 -50.52 -33.97 -47.52
C MET A 193 -51.87 -34.22 -46.84
N GLU A 194 -52.99 -33.64 -47.21
CA GLU A 194 -53.46 -32.61 -48.15
C GLU A 194 -54.88 -32.30 -47.63
N ASP A 195 -55.37 -31.07 -47.77
CA ASP A 195 -56.59 -30.80 -48.53
C ASP A 195 -57.13 -29.39 -48.32
N SER A 196 -57.66 -28.90 -49.43
CA SER A 196 -57.98 -27.53 -49.77
C SER A 196 -59.45 -27.18 -49.48
N TRP A 197 -59.72 -25.96 -49.01
CA TRP A 197 -60.68 -24.98 -49.58
C TRP A 197 -61.12 -23.93 -48.54
N SER A 198 -60.75 -22.69 -48.83
CA SER A 198 -61.51 -21.43 -48.76
C SER A 198 -62.70 -21.30 -47.79
N THR A 199 -62.68 -20.24 -46.96
CA THR A 199 -63.55 -19.02 -47.04
C THR A 199 -63.45 -18.25 -45.71
N SER A 200 -62.96 -17.01 -45.74
CA SER A 200 -63.74 -15.75 -45.84
C SER A 200 -64.23 -15.25 -44.48
N GLY A 201 -63.76 -14.07 -44.08
CA GLY A 201 -64.12 -13.40 -42.84
C GLY A 201 -63.52 -12.01 -42.72
N ASN A 202 -63.86 -11.16 -43.68
CA ASN A 202 -63.52 -9.74 -43.77
C ASN A 202 -63.93 -8.95 -42.50
N GLY A 203 -63.07 -8.02 -42.06
CA GLY A 203 -63.36 -7.04 -41.00
C GLY A 203 -62.29 -5.94 -40.96
N ARG A 204 -62.29 -5.08 -41.99
CA ARG A 204 -61.38 -3.97 -42.27
C ARG A 204 -61.81 -2.70 -41.52
N ILE A 205 -60.88 -1.73 -41.45
CA ILE A 205 -61.03 -0.23 -41.35
C ILE A 205 -60.83 0.32 -39.91
N LYS A 206 -59.93 1.29 -39.62
CA LYS A 206 -59.17 2.26 -40.44
C LYS A 206 -57.90 2.76 -39.71
N SER A 207 -56.92 3.13 -40.53
CA SER A 207 -55.70 3.90 -40.27
C SER A 207 -55.90 5.42 -40.41
N MET A 208 -54.90 6.19 -39.95
CA MET A 208 -54.41 7.55 -40.30
C MET A 208 -54.11 8.34 -39.00
N GLY A 209 -52.99 9.02 -38.81
CA GLY A 209 -51.83 9.31 -39.67
C GLY A 209 -50.69 9.96 -38.85
N GLU A 210 -49.48 9.81 -39.38
CA GLU A 210 -48.32 10.74 -39.46
C GLU A 210 -48.56 12.19 -38.93
N ASP A 211 -47.70 12.86 -38.16
CA ASP A 211 -46.34 13.35 -38.47
C ASP A 211 -45.83 14.34 -37.39
N GLU A 212 -44.50 14.53 -37.38
CA GLU A 212 -43.68 15.72 -37.03
C GLU A 212 -43.32 16.09 -35.56
N ASP A 213 -42.04 15.81 -35.25
CA ASP A 213 -40.96 16.69 -34.76
C ASP A 213 -41.22 17.78 -33.71
N GLU A 214 -40.53 17.69 -32.56
CA GLU A 214 -40.02 18.85 -31.82
C GLU A 214 -38.77 18.44 -31.00
N ASP A 215 -37.65 19.11 -31.29
CA ASP A 215 -36.37 19.08 -30.59
C ASP A 215 -36.49 19.79 -29.22
N GLU A 216 -36.03 19.16 -28.12
CA GLU A 216 -35.73 19.89 -26.89
C GLU A 216 -34.39 19.43 -26.27
N ASP A 217 -33.54 20.44 -26.07
CA ASP A 217 -32.24 20.44 -25.39
C ASP A 217 -32.33 19.85 -23.97
N ALA A 218 -31.61 18.76 -23.71
CA ALA A 218 -31.37 18.29 -22.35
C ALA A 218 -30.06 18.91 -21.82
N GLY A 219 -30.20 20.07 -21.18
CA GLY A 219 -29.18 20.70 -20.37
C GLY A 219 -28.90 19.92 -19.07
N ASP A 220 -27.67 20.09 -18.61
CA ASP A 220 -27.03 19.38 -17.51
C ASP A 220 -27.68 19.66 -16.13
N ASP A 221 -28.05 18.60 -15.41
CA ASP A 221 -28.43 18.70 -13.98
C ASP A 221 -27.17 18.74 -13.10
N GLU A 222 -26.84 19.97 -12.75
CA GLU A 222 -25.84 20.48 -11.82
C GLU A 222 -26.15 20.07 -10.36
N TRP A 223 -25.26 19.31 -9.71
CA TRP A 223 -25.35 18.95 -8.29
C TRP A 223 -24.99 20.14 -7.39
N GLY A 224 -25.95 21.04 -7.20
CA GLY A 224 -25.86 22.15 -6.26
C GLY A 224 -26.09 21.72 -4.81
N TRP A 225 -25.11 22.03 -3.95
CA TRP A 225 -25.25 22.03 -2.49
C TRP A 225 -26.16 23.19 -2.05
N GLY A 226 -27.33 22.90 -1.50
CA GLY A 226 -28.21 23.90 -0.89
C GLY A 226 -29.45 23.29 -0.24
N GLU A 227 -29.54 23.40 1.08
CA GLU A 227 -30.76 23.10 1.85
C GLU A 227 -31.79 24.23 1.67
N GLU A 228 -33.07 23.88 1.49
CA GLU A 228 -34.19 24.68 2.02
C GLU A 228 -35.26 23.78 2.62
N ALA A 229 -35.77 24.21 3.78
CA ALA A 229 -36.81 23.59 4.59
C ALA A 229 -38.12 24.39 4.53
N GLN A 230 -39.17 23.84 5.17
CA GLN A 230 -40.51 24.38 5.51
C GLN A 230 -41.62 24.05 4.49
N ASP A 231 -42.86 23.68 4.85
CA ASP A 231 -43.57 23.44 6.12
C ASP A 231 -44.95 22.78 5.81
N ALA A 232 -45.57 22.20 6.85
CA ALA A 232 -47.01 22.10 7.13
C ALA A 232 -47.86 20.88 6.66
N ASP A 233 -48.20 20.06 7.66
CA ASP A 233 -49.55 19.65 8.13
C ASP A 233 -50.59 19.02 7.17
N ASN A 234 -50.97 17.76 7.45
CA ASN A 234 -52.33 17.40 7.92
C ASN A 234 -52.48 15.91 8.31
N ASP A 235 -52.68 15.66 9.61
CA ASP A 235 -53.87 15.02 10.21
C ASP A 235 -54.56 13.80 9.53
N ARG A 236 -54.50 12.62 10.16
CA ARG A 236 -55.57 11.97 10.98
C ARG A 236 -55.68 10.43 10.91
N ASP A 237 -55.74 9.84 12.12
CA ASP A 237 -56.61 8.76 12.63
C ASP A 237 -56.61 7.38 11.90
N SER A 238 -56.46 6.19 12.53
CA SER A 238 -56.94 5.74 13.85
C SER A 238 -56.53 4.27 14.18
N VAL A 239 -56.20 4.03 15.46
CA VAL A 239 -56.66 2.92 16.38
C VAL A 239 -56.58 1.45 15.90
N ALA A 240 -55.54 0.67 16.26
CA ALA A 240 -55.36 -0.25 17.44
C ALA A 240 -55.78 -1.73 17.21
N PRO A 241 -55.56 -2.69 18.15
CA PRO A 241 -54.30 -3.41 18.42
C PRO A 241 -54.47 -4.97 18.42
N ILE A 242 -53.43 -5.71 18.85
CA ILE A 242 -53.40 -7.09 19.43
C ILE A 242 -52.74 -8.16 18.54
N GLY A 243 -51.77 -8.89 19.13
CA GLY A 243 -51.40 -10.24 18.69
C GLY A 243 -49.99 -10.67 19.11
N ALA A 244 -49.83 -11.19 20.32
CA ALA A 244 -48.62 -11.84 20.79
C ALA A 244 -48.44 -13.24 20.20
N ALA A 245 -47.16 -13.65 20.11
CA ALA A 245 -46.65 -15.03 20.12
C ALA A 245 -46.98 -15.93 18.91
N ASP A 246 -45.97 -16.46 18.22
CA ASP A 246 -45.40 -17.76 18.58
C ASP A 246 -44.29 -18.19 17.60
N THR A 247 -43.24 -18.71 18.20
CA THR A 247 -42.18 -19.49 17.59
C THR A 247 -42.75 -20.73 16.89
N HIS A 248 -42.47 -20.91 15.60
CA HIS A 248 -42.55 -22.23 14.98
C HIS A 248 -41.38 -22.48 14.02
N PHE A 249 -40.56 -23.45 14.43
CA PHE A 249 -39.68 -24.25 13.59
C PHE A 249 -40.41 -24.71 12.32
N GLY A 250 -39.89 -24.32 11.16
CA GLY A 250 -40.30 -24.82 9.85
C GLY A 250 -39.25 -25.79 9.31
N ALA A 251 -39.65 -27.04 9.16
CA ALA A 251 -38.85 -28.14 8.65
C ALA A 251 -38.46 -27.94 7.17
N MET A 252 -37.32 -28.53 6.82
CA MET A 252 -36.79 -28.66 5.46
C MET A 252 -37.86 -29.18 4.50
N GLN A 253 -38.11 -28.42 3.44
CA GLN A 253 -38.55 -28.97 2.15
C GLN A 253 -37.34 -28.94 1.23
N GLU A 254 -36.79 -30.13 0.98
CA GLU A 254 -35.93 -30.39 -0.17
C GLU A 254 -36.82 -30.33 -1.42
N GLU A 255 -36.74 -29.22 -2.15
CA GLU A 255 -37.14 -29.19 -3.55
C GLU A 255 -35.93 -29.64 -4.39
N GLU A 256 -36.00 -30.87 -4.90
CA GLU A 256 -35.17 -31.32 -6.01
C GLU A 256 -35.57 -30.53 -7.28
N GLU A 257 -34.89 -29.42 -7.54
CA GLU A 257 -34.85 -28.77 -8.85
C GLU A 257 -33.42 -28.76 -9.41
N GLY A 258 -33.30 -29.11 -10.70
CA GLY A 258 -32.04 -29.48 -11.33
C GLY A 258 -30.99 -28.38 -11.45
N GLY A 259 -29.75 -28.72 -11.07
CA GLY A 259 -28.51 -28.39 -11.79
C GLY A 259 -28.06 -26.92 -11.91
N ALA A 260 -28.74 -25.96 -11.29
CA ALA A 260 -28.34 -24.55 -11.35
C ALA A 260 -27.39 -24.18 -10.19
N CYS A 261 -26.27 -23.52 -10.50
CA CYS A 261 -25.37 -22.98 -9.49
C CYS A 261 -26.06 -21.86 -8.70
N SER A 262 -26.10 -21.99 -7.37
CA SER A 262 -26.62 -20.93 -6.49
C SER A 262 -25.53 -19.89 -6.22
N VAL A 263 -25.86 -18.61 -6.38
CA VAL A 263 -24.94 -17.49 -6.12
C VAL A 263 -25.46 -16.70 -4.91
N ARG A 264 -24.56 -16.36 -3.98
CA ARG A 264 -24.83 -15.45 -2.86
C ARG A 264 -23.70 -14.43 -2.74
N VAL A 265 -24.02 -13.21 -2.35
CA VAL A 265 -23.04 -12.17 -2.02
C VAL A 265 -23.20 -11.81 -0.55
N ILE A 266 -22.09 -11.68 0.18
CA ILE A 266 -22.09 -11.24 1.58
C ILE A 266 -20.97 -10.24 1.81
N GLN A 267 -21.12 -9.40 2.84
CA GLN A 267 -20.01 -8.59 3.35
C GLN A 267 -19.16 -9.42 4.32
N LEU A 268 -17.85 -9.38 4.14
CA LEU A 268 -16.86 -9.94 5.05
C LEU A 268 -15.76 -8.89 5.30
N PRO A 269 -15.82 -8.09 6.37
CA PRO A 269 -15.06 -6.84 6.52
C PRO A 269 -13.57 -7.08 6.83
N LEU A 270 -12.81 -7.51 5.81
CA LEU A 270 -11.36 -7.74 5.85
C LEU A 270 -10.60 -6.49 5.36
N ASN A 271 -10.91 -5.35 5.96
CA ASN A 271 -10.48 -4.04 5.48
C ASN A 271 -9.06 -3.64 5.92
N TYR A 272 -8.51 -4.31 6.93
CA TYR A 272 -7.21 -3.98 7.52
C TYR A 272 -6.46 -5.21 8.05
N ALA A 273 -5.14 -5.08 8.15
CA ALA A 273 -4.23 -6.04 8.76
C ALA A 273 -3.80 -5.55 10.15
N PRO A 274 -4.09 -6.28 11.25
CA PRO A 274 -3.65 -5.92 12.59
C PRO A 274 -2.21 -6.37 12.83
N LEU A 275 -1.24 -5.46 12.61
CA LEU A 275 0.18 -5.76 12.76
C LEU A 275 0.58 -6.02 14.22
N LEU A 276 0.05 -5.21 15.14
CA LEU A 276 0.27 -5.33 16.58
C LEU A 276 -1.04 -5.11 17.31
N SER A 277 -1.44 -6.04 18.16
CA SER A 277 -2.67 -5.92 18.95
C SER A 277 -2.35 -5.92 20.45
N SER A 278 -2.89 -4.94 21.19
CA SER A 278 -2.84 -4.98 22.65
C SER A 278 -4.05 -5.71 23.23
N LYS A 279 -3.80 -6.58 24.21
CA LYS A 279 -4.86 -7.30 24.95
C LYS A 279 -5.21 -6.61 26.27
N VAL A 280 -4.43 -5.61 26.66
CA VAL A 280 -4.47 -4.94 27.96
C VAL A 280 -4.15 -3.46 27.78
N HIS A 281 -4.57 -2.61 28.71
CA HIS A 281 -4.16 -1.20 28.75
C HIS A 281 -2.68 -1.11 29.10
N LEU A 282 -1.83 -1.15 28.07
CA LEU A 282 -0.39 -0.93 28.12
C LEU A 282 -0.07 0.34 27.33
N HIS A 283 1.10 0.91 27.60
CA HIS A 283 1.66 2.03 26.83
C HIS A 283 2.05 1.66 25.38
N GLU A 284 1.94 0.38 25.02
CA GLU A 284 2.30 -0.12 23.70
C GLU A 284 1.13 0.11 22.73
N PRO A 285 1.35 0.85 21.63
CA PRO A 285 0.27 1.13 20.69
C PRO A 285 -0.17 -0.15 19.97
N SER A 286 -1.46 -0.26 19.67
CA SER A 286 -1.92 -1.22 18.65
C SER A 286 -1.68 -0.64 17.27
N VAL A 287 -1.34 -1.47 16.28
CA VAL A 287 -0.96 -1.02 14.94
C VAL A 287 -1.76 -1.76 13.86
N PHE A 288 -2.28 -1.04 12.88
CA PHE A 288 -2.88 -1.62 11.67
C PHE A 288 -2.50 -0.88 10.39
N VAL A 289 -2.68 -1.57 9.25
CA VAL A 289 -2.61 -1.00 7.90
C VAL A 289 -3.81 -1.44 7.08
N LEU A 290 -4.17 -0.72 6.02
CA LEU A 290 -5.32 -1.06 5.19
C LEU A 290 -4.97 -2.15 4.17
N CYS A 291 -5.94 -3.03 3.89
CA CYS A 291 -5.77 -4.13 2.94
C CYS A 291 -6.45 -3.89 1.60
N HIS A 292 -7.36 -2.91 1.51
CA HIS A 292 -7.98 -2.56 0.24
C HIS A 292 -6.96 -1.87 -0.69
N PRO A 293 -6.78 -2.32 -1.95
CA PRO A 293 -5.74 -1.81 -2.85
C PRO A 293 -5.70 -0.29 -3.04
N ILE A 294 -6.85 0.32 -3.34
CA ILE A 294 -6.97 1.79 -3.53
C ILE A 294 -6.68 2.55 -2.22
N CYS A 295 -7.23 2.10 -1.09
CA CYS A 295 -7.02 2.75 0.21
C CYS A 295 -5.58 2.62 0.70
N ALA A 296 -4.95 1.45 0.50
CA ALA A 296 -3.59 1.20 0.95
C ALA A 296 -2.53 1.95 0.13
N THR A 297 -2.82 2.22 -1.14
CA THR A 297 -1.96 3.02 -2.03
C THR A 297 -2.27 4.52 -1.98
N SER A 298 -3.30 4.93 -1.23
CA SER A 298 -3.67 6.33 -1.06
C SER A 298 -2.52 7.13 -0.42
N PHE A 299 -2.20 8.25 -1.05
CA PHE A 299 -1.16 9.18 -0.64
C PHE A 299 -1.72 10.62 -0.66
N PRO A 300 -1.22 11.54 0.18
CA PRO A 300 -1.70 12.92 0.19
C PRO A 300 -1.60 13.61 -1.17
N LEU A 301 -2.56 14.48 -1.47
CA LEU A 301 -2.57 15.28 -2.68
C LEU A 301 -1.38 16.25 -2.67
N LEU A 302 -0.67 16.30 -3.78
CA LEU A 302 0.31 17.34 -4.08
C LEU A 302 -0.31 18.33 -5.06
N LEU A 303 0.09 19.59 -4.97
CA LEU A 303 -0.33 20.63 -5.90
C LEU A 303 0.09 20.32 -7.34
N SER A 304 1.28 19.74 -7.52
CA SER A 304 1.76 19.22 -8.81
C SER A 304 0.87 18.14 -9.43
N HIS A 305 0.03 17.44 -8.67
CA HIS A 305 -0.95 16.49 -9.23
C HIS A 305 -2.16 17.21 -9.86
N VAL A 306 -2.42 18.45 -9.46
CA VAL A 306 -3.54 19.27 -9.92
C VAL A 306 -3.12 20.21 -11.05
N VAL A 307 -1.90 20.76 -10.98
CA VAL A 307 -1.42 21.76 -11.95
C VAL A 307 -0.99 21.12 -13.29
N ASN A 308 -0.60 19.84 -13.28
CA ASN A 308 -0.09 19.15 -14.47
C ASN A 308 -1.19 18.45 -15.31
N THR A 309 -2.45 18.48 -14.89
CA THR A 309 -3.55 17.79 -15.57
C THR A 309 -4.23 18.62 -16.67
N ASP A 310 -3.95 19.92 -16.76
CA ASP A 310 -4.57 20.80 -17.76
C ASP A 310 -3.56 21.74 -18.45
N GLU A 311 -3.09 21.34 -19.64
CA GLU A 311 -2.75 22.31 -20.70
C GLU A 311 -4.01 22.86 -21.39
N THR A 312 -5.21 22.35 -21.03
CA THR A 312 -6.48 22.65 -21.69
C THR A 312 -7.36 23.67 -20.98
N LEU A 313 -7.10 24.05 -19.72
CA LEU A 313 -7.83 25.13 -19.05
C LEU A 313 -7.23 26.51 -19.39
N VAL A 314 -7.23 26.86 -20.67
CA VAL A 314 -7.17 28.26 -21.09
C VAL A 314 -8.55 28.85 -20.81
N SER A 315 -8.61 29.77 -19.84
CA SER A 315 -9.77 30.56 -19.47
C SER A 315 -10.68 30.88 -20.66
N ALA A 316 -11.95 30.47 -20.57
CA ALA A 316 -13.01 30.81 -21.52
C ALA A 316 -13.36 32.32 -21.54
N THR A 317 -12.64 33.15 -20.79
CA THR A 317 -12.77 34.61 -20.81
C THR A 317 -11.40 35.23 -21.13
N GLY A 318 -11.22 35.57 -22.40
CA GLY A 318 -9.91 35.84 -22.99
C GLY A 318 -9.08 36.98 -22.39
N ALA A 319 -7.78 36.69 -22.26
CA ALA A 319 -6.67 37.60 -22.59
C ALA A 319 -5.40 36.75 -22.82
N PRO A 320 -4.62 36.97 -23.90
CA PRO A 320 -3.37 36.25 -24.11
C PRO A 320 -2.28 36.86 -23.23
N GLY A 321 -1.90 36.15 -22.17
CA GLY A 321 -0.76 36.50 -21.31
C GLY A 321 -0.85 35.88 -19.93
N THR A 322 0.16 35.06 -19.59
CA THR A 322 0.40 34.35 -18.33
C THR A 322 -0.56 33.21 -17.97
N PRO A 323 -0.09 31.93 -17.88
CA PRO A 323 -0.82 30.92 -17.14
C PRO A 323 -0.84 31.36 -15.67
N SER A 324 -2.00 31.81 -15.19
CA SER A 324 -2.17 32.10 -13.77
C SER A 324 -2.17 30.77 -13.03
N MET A 325 -1.12 30.48 -12.23
CA MET A 325 -1.22 29.41 -11.24
C MET A 325 -2.44 29.69 -10.36
N MET A 326 -3.49 28.89 -10.50
CA MET A 326 -4.76 29.09 -9.80
C MET A 326 -4.61 28.94 -8.28
N TYR A 327 -3.63 28.15 -7.85
CA TYR A 327 -3.39 27.81 -6.45
C TYR A 327 -1.92 27.95 -6.06
N SER A 328 -1.69 28.46 -4.87
CA SER A 328 -0.33 28.58 -4.28
C SER A 328 -0.02 27.48 -3.27
N HIS A 329 -1.05 26.76 -2.81
CA HIS A 329 -0.94 25.71 -1.80
C HIS A 329 -2.06 24.68 -2.00
N VAL A 330 -1.78 23.39 -1.79
CA VAL A 330 -2.76 22.30 -2.03
C VAL A 330 -4.03 22.40 -1.15
N LYS A 331 -3.93 22.99 0.03
CA LYS A 331 -5.08 23.31 0.90
C LYS A 331 -6.13 24.19 0.21
N GLN A 332 -5.73 25.03 -0.74
CA GLN A 332 -6.62 25.94 -1.49
C GLN A 332 -7.34 25.25 -2.65
N VAL A 333 -6.92 24.03 -3.03
CA VAL A 333 -7.51 23.30 -4.15
C VAL A 333 -8.94 22.93 -3.78
N GLU A 334 -9.87 23.48 -4.54
CA GLU A 334 -11.29 23.19 -4.43
C GLU A 334 -11.59 21.74 -4.84
N PRO A 335 -12.60 21.08 -4.24
CA PRO A 335 -12.91 19.68 -4.54
C PRO A 335 -13.14 19.41 -6.04
N GLU A 336 -13.78 20.32 -6.76
CA GLU A 336 -14.06 20.19 -8.20
C GLU A 336 -12.81 20.08 -9.07
N HIS A 337 -11.71 20.73 -8.67
CA HIS A 337 -10.44 20.69 -9.39
C HIS A 337 -9.56 19.51 -8.97
N ILE A 338 -9.98 18.71 -8.00
CA ILE A 338 -9.27 17.47 -7.66
C ILE A 338 -9.64 16.40 -8.70
N PRO A 339 -8.65 15.71 -9.31
CA PRO A 339 -8.90 14.61 -10.23
C PRO A 339 -9.93 13.62 -9.68
N SER A 340 -10.91 13.22 -10.50
CA SER A 340 -12.05 12.39 -10.09
C SER A 340 -11.60 11.06 -9.45
N ALA A 341 -10.60 10.40 -10.05
CA ALA A 341 -9.98 9.19 -9.50
C ALA A 341 -9.44 9.41 -8.08
N PHE A 342 -8.76 10.54 -7.85
CA PHE A 342 -8.23 10.89 -6.53
C PHE A 342 -9.37 11.15 -5.54
N ARG A 343 -10.41 11.90 -5.92
CA ARG A 343 -11.59 12.12 -5.07
C ARG A 343 -12.28 10.83 -4.64
N ARG A 344 -12.46 9.89 -5.57
CA ARG A 344 -13.06 8.58 -5.25
C ARG A 344 -12.19 7.76 -4.31
N SER A 345 -10.87 7.78 -4.52
CA SER A 345 -9.93 7.14 -3.60
C SER A 345 -10.04 7.70 -2.17
N LEU A 346 -10.11 9.04 -2.02
CA LEU A 346 -10.33 9.67 -0.71
C LEU A 346 -11.68 9.30 -0.09
N LYS A 347 -12.75 9.26 -0.89
CA LYS A 347 -14.10 8.88 -0.44
C LYS A 347 -14.13 7.42 0.02
N LEU A 348 -13.52 6.51 -0.74
CA LEU A 348 -13.41 5.10 -0.39
C LEU A 348 -12.57 4.89 0.87
N LEU A 349 -11.48 5.63 1.03
CA LEU A 349 -10.66 5.63 2.25
C LEU A 349 -11.49 6.05 3.47
N ALA A 350 -12.30 7.11 3.34
CA ALA A 350 -13.19 7.56 4.41
C ALA A 350 -14.25 6.51 4.76
N TYR A 351 -14.88 5.85 3.76
CA TYR A 351 -15.81 4.74 4.00
C TYR A 351 -15.14 3.58 4.73
N THR A 352 -13.97 3.15 4.23
CA THR A 352 -13.21 2.04 4.80
C THR A 352 -12.86 2.30 6.26
N LEU A 353 -12.40 3.52 6.58
CA LEU A 353 -12.09 3.93 7.95
C LEU A 353 -13.35 4.04 8.81
N GLY A 354 -14.41 4.67 8.31
CA GLY A 354 -15.68 4.84 9.04
C GLY A 354 -16.28 3.51 9.45
N GLU A 355 -16.44 2.58 8.51
CA GLU A 355 -16.99 1.25 8.76
C GLU A 355 -16.10 0.44 9.70
N MET A 356 -14.78 0.49 9.53
CA MET A 356 -13.84 -0.19 10.41
C MET A 356 -14.02 0.29 11.87
N LEU A 357 -14.06 1.60 12.10
CA LEU A 357 -14.16 2.17 13.45
C LEU A 357 -15.56 1.92 14.06
N VAL A 358 -16.62 1.97 13.26
CA VAL A 358 -17.97 1.57 13.68
C VAL A 358 -18.03 0.09 14.07
N ASN A 359 -17.39 -0.79 13.30
CA ASN A 359 -17.30 -2.22 13.60
C ASN A 359 -16.53 -2.51 14.90
N MET A 360 -15.50 -1.71 15.19
CA MET A 360 -14.79 -1.69 16.49
C MET A 360 -15.64 -1.11 17.64
N ARG A 361 -16.90 -0.72 17.38
CA ARG A 361 -17.86 -0.14 18.32
C ARG A 361 -17.33 1.16 18.91
N LEU A 362 -16.79 2.03 18.06
CA LEU A 362 -16.28 3.33 18.46
C LEU A 362 -17.25 4.43 18.05
N ASP A 363 -17.46 5.39 18.95
CA ASP A 363 -18.14 6.64 18.66
C ASP A 363 -17.09 7.75 18.65
N PHE A 364 -16.97 8.43 17.51
CA PHE A 364 -15.99 9.48 17.27
C PHE A 364 -16.55 10.64 16.43
N LYS A 365 -17.87 10.67 16.21
CA LYS A 365 -18.56 11.60 15.28
C LYS A 365 -18.16 13.07 15.50
N GLU A 366 -18.02 13.48 16.75
CA GLU A 366 -17.68 14.86 17.14
C GLU A 366 -16.18 15.07 17.45
N ARG A 367 -15.33 14.05 17.26
CA ARG A 367 -13.94 14.02 17.73
C ARG A 367 -12.98 13.60 16.62
N ILE A 368 -13.17 14.18 15.44
CA ILE A 368 -12.27 14.03 14.29
C ILE A 368 -11.36 15.25 14.22
N PHE A 369 -10.06 15.01 14.26
CA PHE A 369 -9.01 16.02 14.16
C PHE A 369 -8.11 15.72 12.98
N THR A 370 -7.57 16.74 12.33
CA THR A 370 -6.81 16.58 11.09
C THR A 370 -5.57 17.46 11.08
N MET A 371 -4.50 16.97 10.47
CA MET A 371 -3.27 17.68 10.18
C MET A 371 -2.88 17.43 8.72
N GLY A 372 -2.87 18.47 7.91
CA GLY A 372 -2.63 18.39 6.47
C GLY A 372 -3.90 18.55 5.62
N ALA A 373 -3.70 18.96 4.37
CA ALA A 373 -4.78 19.38 3.47
C ALA A 373 -5.65 18.22 2.97
N THR A 374 -5.06 17.04 2.77
CA THR A 374 -5.79 15.85 2.30
C THR A 374 -6.57 15.24 3.45
N SER A 375 -5.95 15.13 4.62
CA SER A 375 -6.57 14.68 5.86
C SER A 375 -7.74 15.55 6.27
N LEU A 376 -7.68 16.87 6.05
CA LEU A 376 -8.82 17.78 6.25
C LEU A 376 -10.02 17.39 5.38
N LYS A 377 -9.80 17.13 4.08
CA LYS A 377 -10.84 16.71 3.14
C LYS A 377 -11.41 15.32 3.47
N ILE A 378 -10.54 14.37 3.85
CA ILE A 378 -10.96 13.05 4.34
C ILE A 378 -11.78 13.21 5.63
N GLY A 379 -11.38 14.10 6.55
CA GLY A 379 -12.06 14.34 7.82
C GLY A 379 -13.50 14.83 7.65
N HIS A 380 -13.72 15.80 6.75
CA HIS A 380 -15.07 16.24 6.39
C HIS A 380 -15.90 15.11 5.75
N THR A 381 -15.30 14.36 4.83
CA THR A 381 -15.97 13.21 4.18
C THR A 381 -16.33 12.13 5.19
N LEU A 382 -15.43 11.83 6.13
CA LEU A 382 -15.63 10.87 7.20
C LEU A 382 -16.74 11.29 8.16
N GLN A 383 -16.82 12.58 8.52
CA GLN A 383 -17.91 13.08 9.36
C GLN A 383 -19.27 12.91 8.70
N HIS A 384 -19.36 13.16 7.39
CA HIS A 384 -20.59 12.95 6.63
C HIS A 384 -20.98 11.46 6.59
N ILE A 385 -20.05 10.57 6.22
CA ILE A 385 -20.29 9.12 6.20
C ILE A 385 -20.70 8.60 7.59
N MET A 386 -20.12 9.15 8.66
CA MET A 386 -20.50 8.77 10.03
C MET A 386 -21.95 9.15 10.37
N ASN A 387 -22.49 10.23 9.81
CA ASN A 387 -23.91 10.54 9.97
C ASN A 387 -24.77 9.47 9.29
N GLU A 388 -24.43 9.10 8.05
CA GLU A 388 -25.14 8.08 7.29
C GLU A 388 -25.07 6.69 7.95
N LEU A 389 -23.90 6.30 8.48
CA LEU A 389 -23.73 5.01 9.15
C LEU A 389 -24.48 4.96 10.49
N HIS A 390 -24.59 6.09 11.19
CA HIS A 390 -25.34 6.16 12.45
C HIS A 390 -26.86 6.08 12.25
N GLU A 391 -27.38 6.46 11.08
CA GLU A 391 -28.81 6.31 10.76
C GLU A 391 -29.26 4.84 10.71
N ASP A 392 -28.35 3.94 10.32
CA ASP A 392 -28.61 2.49 10.27
C ASP A 392 -28.53 1.81 11.64
N LEU A 393 -27.89 2.46 12.62
CA LEU A 393 -27.67 1.90 13.94
C LEU A 393 -28.83 2.22 14.88
N SER A 394 -29.31 1.20 15.60
CA SER A 394 -30.26 1.43 16.68
C SER A 394 -29.64 2.30 17.79
N ILE A 395 -30.46 3.10 18.47
CA ILE A 395 -30.02 3.92 19.63
C ILE A 395 -29.30 3.06 20.68
N GLN A 396 -29.75 1.82 20.90
CA GLN A 396 -29.12 0.89 21.83
C GLN A 396 -27.74 0.41 21.37
N ALA A 397 -27.51 0.30 20.06
CA ALA A 397 -26.20 -0.02 19.50
C ALA A 397 -25.22 1.13 19.71
N ILE A 398 -25.63 2.37 19.39
CA ILE A 398 -24.84 3.58 19.59
C ILE A 398 -24.45 3.75 21.06
N GLN A 399 -25.37 3.50 22.00
CA GLN A 399 -25.08 3.57 23.44
C GLN A 399 -24.04 2.55 23.94
N ARG A 400 -23.77 1.49 23.16
CA ARG A 400 -22.72 0.50 23.47
C ARG A 400 -21.35 0.90 22.92
N HIS A 401 -21.28 1.93 22.07
CA HIS A 401 -20.04 2.38 21.49
C HIS A 401 -19.18 3.09 22.53
N GLN A 402 -17.87 2.89 22.41
CA GLN A 402 -16.88 3.54 23.26
C GLN A 402 -16.47 4.87 22.65
N ALA A 403 -16.38 5.88 23.49
CA ALA A 403 -15.93 7.19 23.08
C ALA A 403 -14.47 7.12 22.60
N ALA A 404 -14.20 7.49 21.34
CA ALA A 404 -12.85 7.60 20.77
C ALA A 404 -12.59 8.94 20.06
N SER A 405 -11.32 9.33 19.99
CA SER A 405 -10.86 10.48 19.21
C SER A 405 -10.06 9.99 18.01
N VAL A 406 -10.31 10.55 16.83
CA VAL A 406 -9.62 10.20 15.58
C VAL A 406 -8.75 11.37 15.13
N LEU A 407 -7.48 11.11 14.87
CA LEU A 407 -6.51 12.06 14.35
C LEU A 407 -6.02 11.59 12.98
N LEU A 408 -6.31 12.33 11.92
CA LEU A 408 -5.83 12.07 10.56
C LEU A 408 -4.62 12.95 10.24
N ILE A 409 -3.56 12.38 9.69
CA ILE A 409 -2.30 13.08 9.41
C ILE A 409 -1.86 12.81 7.96
N ASP A 410 -1.56 13.86 7.20
CA ASP A 410 -0.93 13.73 5.89
C ASP A 410 0.53 13.32 6.05
N ARG A 411 0.98 12.33 5.28
CA ARG A 411 2.40 11.96 5.24
C ARG A 411 3.31 13.08 4.74
N THR A 412 2.80 13.97 3.90
CA THR A 412 3.54 15.16 3.45
C THR A 412 3.84 16.15 4.57
N SER A 413 3.14 16.06 5.72
CA SER A 413 3.46 16.85 6.91
C SER A 413 4.74 16.40 7.60
N ASP A 414 5.21 15.17 7.35
CA ASP A 414 6.49 14.67 7.84
C ASP A 414 7.10 13.63 6.88
N LEU A 415 7.80 14.14 5.87
CA LEU A 415 8.64 13.31 4.99
C LEU A 415 10.06 13.16 5.52
N ALA A 416 10.46 13.89 6.56
CA ALA A 416 11.81 13.78 7.09
C ALA A 416 12.00 12.43 7.80
N SER A 417 11.05 12.01 8.63
CA SER A 417 11.11 10.76 9.38
C SER A 417 11.36 9.52 8.51
N PRO A 418 10.55 9.23 7.47
CA PRO A 418 10.77 8.05 6.63
C PRO A 418 11.99 8.17 5.69
N MET A 419 12.55 9.37 5.52
CA MET A 419 13.73 9.64 4.66
C MET A 419 15.03 9.78 5.45
N SER A 420 15.00 9.53 6.76
CA SER A 420 16.11 9.72 7.71
C SER A 420 17.14 8.57 7.74
N PHE A 421 16.95 7.54 6.91
CA PHE A 421 17.78 6.32 6.89
C PHE A 421 17.79 5.60 8.25
N GLY A 422 16.60 5.26 8.74
CA GLY A 422 16.32 4.62 10.02
C GLY A 422 17.13 3.39 10.44
N VAL A 423 16.94 3.00 11.72
CA VAL A 423 17.62 1.85 12.35
C VAL A 423 16.70 0.68 12.69
N SER A 424 15.38 0.83 12.53
CA SER A 424 14.41 -0.23 12.85
C SER A 424 14.74 -1.52 12.09
N LEU A 425 14.84 -2.63 12.83
CA LEU A 425 15.18 -3.91 12.24
C LEU A 425 14.04 -4.45 11.35
N LEU A 426 12.78 -4.13 11.67
CA LEU A 426 11.64 -4.50 10.82
C LEU A 426 11.65 -3.72 9.50
N ASP A 427 11.97 -2.42 9.53
CA ASP A 427 12.12 -1.65 8.29
C ASP A 427 13.26 -2.23 7.41
N ARG A 428 14.35 -2.69 8.04
CA ARG A 428 15.44 -3.38 7.32
C ARG A 428 15.02 -4.72 6.74
N ILE A 429 14.26 -5.49 7.49
CA ILE A 429 13.71 -6.77 7.02
C ILE A 429 12.90 -6.53 5.74
N LEU A 430 12.01 -5.54 5.77
CA LEU A 430 11.14 -5.25 4.63
C LEU A 430 11.88 -4.67 3.43
N ALA A 431 12.93 -3.87 3.66
CA ALA A 431 13.73 -3.26 2.59
C ALA A 431 14.74 -4.22 1.94
N LEU A 432 15.31 -5.17 2.71
CA LEU A 432 16.43 -6.00 2.25
C LEU A 432 16.04 -7.41 1.85
N LEU A 433 14.92 -7.92 2.37
CA LEU A 433 14.44 -9.24 2.03
C LEU A 433 13.41 -9.15 0.90
N PRO A 434 13.50 -10.07 -0.07
CA PRO A 434 12.57 -10.06 -1.18
C PRO A 434 11.17 -10.40 -0.67
N GLN A 435 10.18 -9.63 -1.13
CA GLN A 435 8.79 -9.87 -0.83
C GLN A 435 8.24 -10.98 -1.75
N THR A 436 7.26 -11.74 -1.28
CA THR A 436 6.57 -12.75 -2.08
C THR A 436 5.81 -12.06 -3.21
N PRO A 437 6.12 -12.34 -4.49
CA PRO A 437 5.37 -11.77 -5.59
C PRO A 437 3.96 -12.35 -5.59
N VAL A 438 2.95 -11.50 -5.78
CA VAL A 438 1.62 -11.95 -6.20
C VAL A 438 1.77 -12.42 -7.64
N CYS A 439 1.49 -13.70 -7.92
CA CYS A 439 1.71 -14.33 -9.23
C CYS A 439 1.26 -13.44 -10.41
N GLU A 440 2.22 -12.93 -11.18
CA GLU A 440 1.96 -12.45 -12.54
C GLU A 440 1.90 -13.65 -13.47
N ALA A 441 0.68 -14.01 -13.87
CA ALA A 441 0.47 -14.96 -14.95
C ALA A 441 -0.64 -14.46 -15.88
N SER A 442 -0.25 -13.67 -16.90
CA SER A 442 -0.56 -13.99 -18.31
C SER A 442 -0.01 -12.97 -19.31
N LYS A 443 1.10 -13.39 -19.95
CA LYS A 443 1.42 -13.25 -21.39
C LYS A 443 1.70 -11.86 -21.97
N VAL A 444 2.97 -11.69 -22.35
CA VAL A 444 3.42 -11.14 -23.65
C VAL A 444 2.35 -11.36 -24.73
N THR A 445 1.67 -10.31 -25.17
CA THR A 445 1.77 -9.71 -26.52
C THR A 445 0.63 -8.69 -26.71
N ILE A 446 0.81 -7.42 -26.32
CA ILE A 446 0.63 -6.19 -27.14
C ILE A 446 1.55 -5.17 -26.45
N ALA A 447 2.31 -4.42 -27.25
CA ALA A 447 3.35 -3.50 -26.80
C ALA A 447 2.85 -2.44 -25.79
N HIS A 448 3.80 -2.02 -24.96
CA HIS A 448 3.77 -1.00 -23.90
C HIS A 448 3.22 -1.44 -22.53
N ASP A 449 4.10 -1.27 -21.51
CA ASP A 449 3.77 -0.91 -20.13
C ASP A 449 3.68 -2.00 -19.03
N SER A 450 4.58 -3.00 -19.01
CA SER A 450 4.49 -4.13 -18.05
C SER A 450 5.47 -4.17 -16.87
N ASP A 451 6.49 -3.30 -16.75
CA ASP A 451 7.46 -3.44 -15.64
C ASP A 451 7.12 -2.63 -14.37
N HIS A 452 6.21 -1.65 -14.44
CA HIS A 452 5.92 -0.75 -13.31
C HIS A 452 4.75 -1.18 -12.41
N LYS A 453 3.94 -2.15 -12.84
CA LYS A 453 2.80 -2.63 -12.05
C LYS A 453 3.17 -3.66 -10.98
N VAL A 454 4.33 -4.32 -11.12
CA VAL A 454 4.77 -5.45 -10.27
C VAL A 454 4.96 -5.03 -8.80
N ARG A 455 5.43 -3.80 -8.54
CA ARG A 455 5.65 -3.30 -7.17
C ARG A 455 4.44 -2.56 -6.57
N SER A 456 3.57 -1.99 -7.40
CA SER A 456 2.41 -1.20 -6.97
C SER A 456 1.29 -2.00 -6.27
N LYS A 457 1.36 -3.34 -6.30
CA LYS A 457 0.40 -4.26 -5.65
C LYS A 457 0.94 -4.91 -4.37
N LEU A 458 2.08 -4.41 -3.86
CA LEU A 458 2.69 -4.92 -2.63
C LEU A 458 2.00 -4.32 -1.40
N HIS A 459 0.90 -4.93 -0.95
CA HIS A 459 0.47 -4.79 0.44
C HIS A 459 1.46 -5.58 1.31
N ILE A 460 2.10 -4.93 2.28
CA ILE A 460 3.36 -5.40 2.86
C ILE A 460 3.15 -6.34 4.04
N THR A 461 3.77 -7.53 3.94
CA THR A 461 4.78 -8.06 4.90
C THR A 461 5.33 -9.43 4.50
N GLU A 462 4.83 -10.05 3.43
CA GLU A 462 5.20 -11.41 3.08
C GLU A 462 6.61 -11.48 2.51
N ILE A 463 7.56 -11.97 3.30
CA ILE A 463 8.91 -12.27 2.82
C ILE A 463 8.89 -13.60 2.08
N PHE A 464 9.60 -13.67 0.95
CA PHE A 464 9.72 -14.89 0.17
C PHE A 464 10.43 -15.99 0.98
N PRO A 465 10.02 -17.26 0.81
CA PRO A 465 10.74 -18.40 1.34
C PRO A 465 12.23 -18.41 0.96
N LEU A 466 13.12 -18.18 1.91
CA LEU A 466 14.56 -18.20 1.65
C LEU A 466 15.01 -19.62 1.22
N HIS A 467 15.66 -19.77 0.05
CA HIS A 467 16.03 -21.06 -0.58
C HIS A 467 16.59 -22.13 0.38
N GLY A 468 16.13 -23.38 0.21
CA GLY A 468 16.43 -24.51 1.13
C GLY A 468 15.41 -24.64 2.27
N CYS A 469 14.58 -23.62 2.44
CA CYS A 469 13.44 -23.57 3.32
C CYS A 469 12.17 -23.56 2.44
N GLU A 470 11.50 -24.71 2.26
CA GLU A 470 10.16 -24.74 1.67
C GLU A 470 9.12 -24.64 2.81
N PRO A 471 8.51 -23.47 3.06
CA PRO A 471 7.17 -23.47 3.61
C PRO A 471 6.22 -23.75 2.44
N SER A 472 5.35 -24.74 2.57
CA SER A 472 4.04 -24.59 1.92
C SER A 472 3.40 -23.30 2.44
N PRO A 473 2.72 -22.52 1.58
CA PRO A 473 1.33 -22.88 1.34
C PRO A 473 0.89 -22.72 -0.12
N LEU A 474 -0.06 -23.55 -0.54
CA LEU A 474 -0.89 -23.39 -1.75
C LEU A 474 -0.12 -23.40 -3.09
N SER A 475 0.37 -24.58 -3.47
CA SER A 475 0.60 -24.97 -4.87
C SER A 475 0.99 -23.86 -5.86
N ALA A 476 2.10 -23.15 -5.60
CA ALA A 476 2.75 -22.30 -6.59
C ALA A 476 3.40 -23.19 -7.66
N SER A 477 2.60 -23.70 -8.59
CA SER A 477 3.11 -24.34 -9.79
C SER A 477 3.71 -23.28 -10.70
N ALA A 478 5.04 -23.22 -10.71
CA ALA A 478 5.93 -22.91 -11.82
C ALA A 478 5.54 -21.76 -12.78
N LEU A 479 6.40 -20.73 -12.83
CA LEU A 479 7.23 -20.34 -13.99
C LEU A 479 7.77 -18.91 -13.77
N ALA A 480 8.92 -18.80 -13.11
CA ALA A 480 9.76 -17.60 -13.21
C ALA A 480 11.09 -18.05 -13.80
N ASP A 481 11.29 -17.81 -15.10
CA ASP A 481 12.47 -18.28 -15.84
C ASP A 481 13.67 -17.34 -15.80
N ASP A 482 13.57 -16.20 -15.11
CA ASP A 482 14.62 -15.18 -15.10
C ASP A 482 15.75 -15.47 -14.09
N GLU A 483 17.00 -15.61 -14.56
CA GLU A 483 18.18 -15.92 -13.73
C GLU A 483 18.51 -14.80 -12.72
N HIS A 484 18.24 -13.53 -13.06
CA HIS A 484 18.52 -12.41 -12.16
C HIS A 484 17.55 -12.37 -10.97
N VAL A 485 16.27 -12.63 -11.24
CA VAL A 485 15.22 -12.81 -10.23
C VAL A 485 15.60 -13.97 -9.31
N LYS A 486 15.93 -15.15 -9.87
CA LYS A 486 16.37 -16.35 -9.10
C LYS A 486 17.55 -16.09 -8.16
N SER A 487 18.45 -15.15 -8.49
CA SER A 487 19.60 -14.82 -7.63
C SER A 487 19.23 -14.03 -6.36
N SER A 488 18.20 -13.18 -6.43
CA SER A 488 17.77 -12.30 -5.32
C SER A 488 17.01 -13.04 -4.21
N TYR A 489 16.36 -14.15 -4.55
CA TYR A 489 15.61 -15.03 -3.63
C TYR A 489 16.47 -16.14 -2.99
N ARG A 490 17.77 -16.21 -3.31
CA ARG A 490 18.68 -17.17 -2.69
C ARG A 490 19.04 -16.74 -1.26
N THR A 491 19.08 -17.72 -0.36
CA THR A 491 19.70 -17.58 0.95
C THR A 491 21.14 -17.11 0.78
N SER A 492 21.58 -16.24 1.67
CA SER A 492 22.98 -15.86 1.76
C SER A 492 23.87 -17.10 1.98
N ALA A 493 25.13 -17.02 1.55
CA ALA A 493 26.11 -18.07 1.83
C ALA A 493 26.24 -18.35 3.34
N PHE A 494 26.01 -17.33 4.17
CA PHE A 494 25.99 -17.43 5.63
C PHE A 494 24.93 -18.41 6.16
N LEU A 495 23.70 -18.38 5.62
CA LEU A 495 22.60 -19.26 6.04
C LEU A 495 22.46 -20.55 5.23
N SER A 496 23.18 -20.67 4.12
CA SER A 496 23.10 -21.83 3.21
C SER A 496 23.33 -23.20 3.87
N ASN A 497 24.03 -23.24 5.01
CA ASN A 497 24.34 -24.47 5.75
C ASN A 497 23.35 -24.78 6.89
N VAL A 498 22.36 -23.92 7.14
CA VAL A 498 21.38 -24.12 8.22
C VAL A 498 20.35 -25.17 7.79
N LYS A 499 20.14 -26.20 8.63
CA LYS A 499 19.24 -27.35 8.33
C LYS A 499 17.75 -27.04 8.53
N TRP A 500 17.34 -25.78 8.36
CA TRP A 500 15.95 -25.38 8.47
C TRP A 500 15.21 -25.66 7.18
N LYS A 501 14.02 -26.28 7.27
CA LYS A 501 13.21 -26.64 6.10
C LYS A 501 11.83 -25.99 6.07
N GLY A 502 11.33 -25.46 7.19
CA GLY A 502 9.95 -25.00 7.33
C GLY A 502 9.63 -23.62 6.77
N GLY A 503 10.51 -23.05 5.94
CA GLY A 503 10.34 -21.70 5.38
C GLY A 503 10.38 -20.57 6.39
N ALA A 504 10.25 -19.33 5.96
CA ALA A 504 10.12 -18.21 6.89
C ALA A 504 9.19 -17.15 6.30
N SER A 505 8.17 -16.75 7.06
CA SER A 505 7.25 -15.67 6.70
C SER A 505 7.12 -14.73 7.87
N LEU A 506 7.11 -13.43 7.61
CA LEU A 506 6.84 -12.43 8.63
C LEU A 506 5.32 -12.28 8.75
N CYS A 507 4.76 -12.82 9.83
CA CYS A 507 3.37 -12.65 10.22
C CYS A 507 3.26 -12.55 11.74
N HIS A 508 2.10 -12.15 12.25
CA HIS A 508 1.83 -12.16 13.69
C HIS A 508 1.95 -13.60 14.22
N PRO A 509 3.01 -13.94 14.98
CA PRO A 509 3.17 -15.31 15.42
C PRO A 509 2.04 -15.64 16.39
N MET A 510 1.33 -16.74 16.17
CA MET A 510 0.19 -17.14 17.01
C MET A 510 0.62 -17.65 18.38
N THR A 511 1.90 -17.97 18.53
CA THR A 511 2.48 -18.51 19.75
C THR A 511 2.98 -17.36 20.63
N PRO A 512 2.79 -17.42 21.97
CA PRO A 512 3.21 -16.34 22.87
C PRO A 512 4.67 -15.94 22.71
N ASN A 513 5.57 -16.92 22.54
CA ASN A 513 6.99 -16.64 22.40
C ASN A 513 7.35 -15.96 21.07
N GLY A 514 6.76 -16.41 19.96
CA GLY A 514 6.92 -15.72 18.68
C GLY A 514 6.32 -14.32 18.73
N ALA A 515 5.10 -14.16 19.24
CA ALA A 515 4.41 -12.88 19.33
C ALA A 515 5.23 -11.84 20.11
N ASN A 516 5.79 -12.25 21.25
CA ASN A 516 6.63 -11.38 22.05
C ASN A 516 7.99 -11.06 21.38
N ALA A 517 8.58 -12.00 20.64
CA ALA A 517 9.79 -11.74 19.86
C ALA A 517 9.51 -10.71 18.75
N PHE A 518 8.39 -10.86 18.03
CA PHE A 518 7.95 -9.89 17.02
C PHE A 518 7.66 -8.52 17.64
N ARG A 519 6.96 -8.48 18.78
CA ARG A 519 6.73 -7.26 19.57
C ARG A 519 8.03 -6.57 19.98
N SER A 520 9.04 -7.35 20.37
CA SER A 520 10.38 -6.84 20.67
C SER A 520 11.08 -6.24 19.45
N LEU A 521 10.87 -6.79 18.24
CA LEU A 521 11.38 -6.22 16.99
C LEU A 521 10.70 -4.90 16.62
N ALA A 522 9.41 -4.76 16.94
CA ALA A 522 8.64 -3.55 16.64
C ALA A 522 8.91 -2.39 17.60
N PHE A 523 9.12 -2.68 18.88
CA PHE A 523 9.20 -1.65 19.92
C PHE A 523 10.58 -1.43 20.51
N ARG A 524 11.59 -2.23 20.15
CA ARG A 524 12.94 -2.09 20.72
C ARG A 524 14.02 -1.90 19.65
N PRO A 525 15.07 -1.14 19.97
CA PRO A 525 16.27 -1.06 19.13
C PRO A 525 16.82 -2.46 18.82
N ALA A 526 17.36 -2.62 17.61
CA ALA A 526 17.82 -3.91 17.05
C ALA A 526 18.67 -4.75 18.02
N LYS A 527 19.58 -4.12 18.78
CA LYS A 527 20.43 -4.81 19.77
C LYS A 527 19.63 -5.44 20.91
N LEU A 528 18.60 -4.75 21.40
CA LEU A 528 17.74 -5.25 22.47
C LEU A 528 16.77 -6.31 21.96
N ALA A 529 16.24 -6.13 20.75
CA ALA A 529 15.39 -7.12 20.09
C ALA A 529 16.14 -8.45 19.88
N LEU A 530 17.37 -8.39 19.36
CA LEU A 530 18.26 -9.55 19.22
C LEU A 530 18.55 -10.26 20.54
N ARG A 531 18.74 -9.50 21.62
CA ARG A 531 18.95 -10.06 22.96
C ARG A 531 17.70 -10.77 23.48
N ASP A 532 16.52 -10.24 23.20
CA ASP A 532 15.25 -10.89 23.60
C ASP A 532 15.04 -12.19 22.83
N LEU A 533 15.30 -12.19 21.52
CA LEU A 533 15.27 -13.41 20.71
C LEU A 533 16.28 -14.46 21.21
N ASP A 534 17.53 -14.04 21.49
CA ASP A 534 18.56 -14.92 22.06
C ASP A 534 18.09 -15.58 23.37
N LYS A 535 17.46 -14.79 24.25
CA LYS A 535 16.93 -15.28 25.52
C LYS A 535 15.82 -16.32 25.32
N ARG A 536 14.89 -16.09 24.39
CA ARG A 536 13.81 -17.04 24.09
C ARG A 536 14.34 -18.32 23.47
N LEU A 537 15.26 -18.21 22.51
CA LEU A 537 15.95 -19.37 21.94
C LEU A 537 16.77 -20.13 23.00
N GLN A 538 17.32 -19.43 23.99
CA GLN A 538 17.99 -20.05 25.13
C GLN A 538 17.03 -20.86 26.01
N GLU A 539 15.82 -20.37 26.24
CA GLU A 539 14.80 -21.08 27.01
C GLU A 539 14.42 -22.38 26.30
N VAL A 540 14.20 -22.34 24.98
CA VAL A 540 13.98 -23.54 24.14
C VAL A 540 15.17 -24.49 24.20
N GLU A 541 16.40 -23.98 24.01
CA GLU A 541 17.62 -24.79 24.10
C GLU A 541 17.73 -25.48 25.48
N HIS A 542 17.40 -24.76 26.57
CA HIS A 542 17.42 -25.29 27.92
C HIS A 542 16.36 -26.39 28.13
N GLU A 543 15.16 -26.20 27.61
CA GLU A 543 14.11 -27.21 27.64
C GLU A 543 14.56 -28.51 26.93
N LEU A 544 15.18 -28.39 25.76
CA LEU A 544 15.69 -29.55 25.00
C LEU A 544 16.86 -30.25 25.69
N ILE A 545 17.67 -29.53 26.47
CA ILE A 545 18.69 -30.12 27.35
C ILE A 545 18.01 -30.91 28.47
N GLN A 546 16.97 -30.36 29.11
CA GLN A 546 16.22 -31.07 30.15
C GLN A 546 15.57 -32.34 29.60
N GLN A 547 15.06 -32.29 28.37
CA GLN A 547 14.54 -33.44 27.63
C GLN A 547 15.63 -34.42 27.14
N ARG A 548 16.92 -34.13 27.38
CA ARG A 548 18.09 -34.89 26.92
C ARG A 548 18.20 -35.05 25.39
N LYS A 549 17.49 -34.22 24.62
CA LYS A 549 17.61 -34.14 23.16
C LYS A 549 18.91 -33.45 22.74
N ILE A 550 19.40 -32.53 23.57
CA ILE A 550 20.73 -31.90 23.43
C ILE A 550 21.66 -32.49 24.51
N THR A 551 22.72 -33.17 24.07
CA THR A 551 23.62 -33.95 24.95
C THR A 551 24.61 -33.11 25.75
N LYS A 552 24.86 -31.85 25.35
CA LYS A 552 25.60 -30.82 26.10
C LYS A 552 25.52 -29.51 25.32
N THR A 553 25.18 -28.40 25.95
CA THR A 553 25.61 -27.10 25.44
C THR A 553 27.13 -27.13 25.40
N GLY A 554 27.72 -27.06 24.21
CA GLY A 554 29.13 -26.71 24.09
C GLY A 554 29.33 -25.35 24.76
N SER A 555 29.67 -25.33 26.05
CA SER A 555 30.48 -24.25 26.59
C SER A 555 31.84 -24.42 25.95
N THR A 556 32.05 -23.79 24.80
CA THR A 556 33.40 -23.62 24.24
C THR A 556 34.15 -22.65 25.13
N ARG A 557 34.56 -23.06 26.34
CA ARG A 557 35.54 -22.32 27.13
C ARG A 557 36.40 -23.27 27.95
N LYS A 558 37.68 -23.33 27.58
CA LYS A 558 38.75 -23.58 28.56
C LYS A 558 38.95 -22.28 29.37
N PRO A 559 39.21 -22.35 30.69
CA PRO A 559 39.54 -21.15 31.47
C PRO A 559 40.84 -20.54 30.94
N GLY A 560 40.80 -19.34 30.34
CA GLY A 560 42.00 -18.59 29.94
C GLY A 560 42.04 -18.02 28.53
N GLU A 561 41.09 -18.33 27.63
CA GLU A 561 41.06 -17.71 26.29
C GLU A 561 40.51 -16.27 26.33
N LYS A 562 41.32 -15.32 25.83
CA LYS A 562 40.91 -13.92 25.64
C LYS A 562 39.79 -13.85 24.59
N LYS A 563 38.68 -13.18 24.93
CA LYS A 563 37.48 -12.99 24.09
C LYS A 563 37.85 -12.47 22.69
N PRO A 564 37.57 -13.21 21.59
CA PRO A 564 36.99 -12.57 20.42
C PRO A 564 35.54 -12.22 20.79
N SER A 565 35.10 -10.97 20.54
CA SER A 565 33.72 -10.59 20.79
C SER A 565 32.80 -11.42 19.88
N THR A 566 32.16 -12.46 20.42
CA THR A 566 31.13 -13.21 19.68
C THR A 566 30.01 -12.22 19.38
N ARG A 567 29.73 -11.99 18.09
CA ARG A 567 28.71 -11.04 17.66
C ARG A 567 27.34 -11.62 18.03
N GLY A 568 26.37 -10.78 18.40
CA GLY A 568 25.02 -11.25 18.79
C GLY A 568 24.38 -12.17 17.75
N ARG A 569 24.67 -11.92 16.47
CA ARG A 569 24.35 -12.76 15.30
C ARG A 569 24.82 -14.22 15.45
N ASP A 570 26.07 -14.43 15.85
CA ASP A 570 26.67 -15.77 15.93
C ASP A 570 26.06 -16.58 17.07
N VAL A 571 25.64 -15.91 18.14
CA VAL A 571 24.97 -16.56 19.29
C VAL A 571 23.59 -17.07 18.88
N VAL A 572 22.81 -16.25 18.18
CA VAL A 572 21.49 -16.63 17.65
C VAL A 572 21.64 -17.79 16.67
N LEU A 573 22.57 -17.71 15.72
CA LEU A 573 22.85 -18.80 14.75
C LEU A 573 23.18 -20.11 15.47
N ARG A 574 24.09 -20.07 16.46
CA ARG A 574 24.47 -21.25 17.24
C ARG A 574 23.25 -21.92 17.90
N ARG A 575 22.36 -21.13 18.50
CA ARG A 575 21.17 -21.68 19.16
C ARG A 575 20.20 -22.30 18.19
N ILE A 576 19.95 -21.65 17.06
CA ILE A 576 19.11 -22.20 16.00
C ILE A 576 19.68 -23.53 15.52
N CYS A 577 20.99 -23.59 15.22
CA CYS A 577 21.64 -24.85 14.82
C CYS A 577 21.49 -25.95 15.88
N ASN A 578 21.70 -25.64 17.17
CA ASN A 578 21.54 -26.61 18.25
C ASN A 578 20.11 -27.15 18.37
N ILE A 579 19.10 -26.28 18.20
CA ILE A 579 17.68 -26.66 18.23
C ILE A 579 17.36 -27.57 17.03
N LEU A 580 17.82 -27.19 15.84
CA LEU A 580 17.61 -27.99 14.61
C LEU A 580 18.32 -29.34 14.67
N GLU A 581 19.53 -29.40 15.21
CA GLU A 581 20.27 -30.66 15.40
C GLU A 581 19.62 -31.59 16.42
N ALA A 582 18.84 -31.05 17.36
CA ALA A 582 18.02 -31.82 18.28
C ALA A 582 16.77 -32.43 17.64
N GLY A 583 16.53 -32.17 16.34
CA GLY A 583 15.36 -32.65 15.60
C GLY A 583 14.09 -31.81 15.79
N GLU A 584 14.22 -30.59 16.33
CA GLU A 584 13.14 -29.61 16.50
C GLU A 584 13.17 -28.57 15.37
N PRO A 585 12.06 -27.86 15.07
CA PRO A 585 10.79 -27.81 15.78
C PRO A 585 9.82 -28.93 15.37
N THR A 586 9.23 -29.58 16.37
CA THR A 586 8.05 -30.45 16.22
C THR A 586 6.76 -29.75 16.66
N ASN A 587 6.87 -28.63 17.37
CA ASN A 587 5.77 -27.77 17.78
C ASN A 587 5.82 -26.42 17.03
N THR A 588 4.69 -25.72 17.00
CA THR A 588 4.57 -24.42 16.31
C THR A 588 5.34 -23.30 17.02
N GLU A 589 5.59 -23.43 18.31
CA GLU A 589 6.27 -22.40 19.12
C GLU A 589 7.76 -22.29 18.83
N HIS A 590 8.46 -23.42 18.74
CA HIS A 590 9.86 -23.45 18.32
C HIS A 590 9.98 -23.01 16.85
N SER A 591 9.02 -23.38 15.99
CA SER A 591 8.99 -22.97 14.58
C SER A 591 8.98 -21.45 14.44
N SER A 592 8.04 -20.76 15.09
CA SER A 592 7.92 -19.30 15.00
C SER A 592 9.19 -18.56 15.42
N LEU A 593 9.89 -19.04 16.46
CA LEU A 593 11.15 -18.42 16.91
C LEU A 593 12.31 -18.67 15.94
N ILE A 594 12.38 -19.86 15.35
CA ILE A 594 13.38 -20.20 14.34
C ILE A 594 13.16 -19.36 13.08
N GLU A 595 11.91 -19.26 12.60
CA GLU A 595 11.54 -18.46 11.43
C GLU A 595 11.97 -17.00 11.57
N LEU A 596 11.61 -16.35 12.69
CA LEU A 596 12.06 -14.99 13.01
C LEU A 596 13.59 -14.90 13.07
N GLY A 597 14.24 -15.90 13.67
CA GLY A 597 15.69 -15.96 13.74
C GLY A 597 16.36 -16.05 12.37
N ILE A 598 15.83 -16.86 11.45
CA ILE A 598 16.32 -16.98 10.07
C ILE A 598 16.15 -15.66 9.32
N ILE A 599 14.97 -15.02 9.41
CA ILE A 599 14.69 -13.71 8.80
C ILE A 599 15.70 -12.67 9.27
N ILE A 600 15.93 -12.59 10.59
CA ILE A 600 16.83 -11.59 11.18
C ILE A 600 18.28 -11.87 10.76
N LEU A 601 18.74 -13.12 10.81
CA LEU A 601 20.11 -13.46 10.42
C LEU A 601 20.40 -13.15 8.96
N GLU A 602 19.45 -13.44 8.05
CA GLU A 602 19.57 -13.11 6.63
C GLU A 602 19.62 -11.59 6.44
N THR A 603 18.75 -10.86 7.13
CA THR A 603 18.72 -9.39 7.09
C THR A 603 20.06 -8.81 7.54
N LEU A 604 20.60 -9.30 8.66
CA LEU A 604 21.89 -8.82 9.18
C LEU A 604 23.05 -9.08 8.20
N GLU A 605 23.06 -10.23 7.53
CA GLU A 605 24.06 -10.53 6.50
C GLU A 605 23.94 -9.57 5.31
N ARG A 606 22.72 -9.31 4.83
CA ARG A 606 22.48 -8.36 3.73
C ARG A 606 22.80 -6.91 4.12
N MET A 607 22.53 -6.53 5.37
CA MET A 607 22.91 -5.21 5.90
C MET A 607 24.43 -5.00 5.81
N GLU A 608 25.24 -6.01 6.12
CA GLU A 608 26.69 -5.90 6.11
C GLU A 608 27.26 -5.61 4.71
N LEU A 609 26.62 -6.10 3.65
CA LEU A 609 27.03 -5.85 2.27
C LEU A 609 26.85 -4.38 1.86
N GLY A 610 25.83 -3.70 2.40
CA GLY A 610 25.48 -2.31 2.08
C GLY A 610 25.85 -1.28 3.15
N GLN A 611 26.40 -1.70 4.30
CA GLN A 611 26.50 -0.87 5.51
C GLN A 611 27.28 0.43 5.28
N GLN A 612 28.40 0.39 4.53
CA GLN A 612 29.22 1.58 4.30
C GLN A 612 28.47 2.69 3.53
N ARG A 613 27.68 2.31 2.52
CA ARG A 613 26.86 3.27 1.76
C ARG A 613 25.76 3.86 2.63
N TRP A 614 25.12 2.99 3.41
CA TRP A 614 24.09 3.41 4.35
C TRP A 614 24.61 4.37 5.41
N ASP A 615 25.76 4.08 6.02
CA ASP A 615 26.37 4.92 7.05
C ASP A 615 26.70 6.31 6.54
N LYS A 616 27.18 6.43 5.28
CA LYS A 616 27.37 7.72 4.63
C LYS A 616 26.05 8.49 4.45
N CYS A 617 25.01 7.83 3.98
CA CYS A 617 23.69 8.47 3.81
C CYS A 617 23.15 8.95 5.17
N ARG A 618 23.28 8.14 6.22
CA ARG A 618 22.93 8.50 7.59
C ARG A 618 23.74 9.70 8.09
N GLU A 619 25.05 9.73 7.87
CA GLU A 619 25.90 10.86 8.23
C GLU A 619 25.43 12.16 7.55
N ARG A 620 25.00 12.08 6.28
CA ARG A 620 24.44 13.22 5.57
C ARG A 620 23.09 13.65 6.12
N ALA A 621 22.17 12.72 6.38
CA ALA A 621 20.89 13.04 7.00
C ALA A 621 21.09 13.70 8.39
N ALA A 622 22.01 13.16 9.21
CA ALA A 622 22.39 13.76 10.48
C ALA A 622 22.98 15.16 10.35
N ARG A 623 23.80 15.40 9.30
CA ARG A 623 24.33 16.72 8.98
C ARG A 623 23.23 17.73 8.62
N GLN A 624 22.21 17.30 7.86
CA GLN A 624 21.06 18.15 7.52
C GLN A 624 20.25 18.51 8.77
N ILE A 625 20.02 17.55 9.67
CA ILE A 625 19.41 17.81 10.99
C ILE A 625 20.25 18.82 11.77
N GLN A 626 21.57 18.63 11.84
CA GLN A 626 22.47 19.51 12.59
C GLN A 626 22.44 20.97 12.08
N LEU A 627 22.35 21.17 10.76
CA LEU A 627 22.19 22.49 10.16
C LEU A 627 20.84 23.12 10.55
N ARG A 628 19.75 22.34 10.53
CA ARG A 628 18.44 22.81 11.01
C ARG A 628 18.51 23.24 12.48
N LYS A 629 19.15 22.46 13.34
CA LYS A 629 19.36 22.80 14.77
C LYS A 629 20.16 24.08 14.98
N GLN A 630 21.07 24.39 14.06
CA GLN A 630 21.87 25.62 14.08
C GLN A 630 21.14 26.83 13.48
N ASN A 631 19.85 26.68 13.16
CA ASN A 631 19.06 27.68 12.43
C ASN A 631 19.72 28.10 11.11
N ALA A 632 20.39 27.15 10.45
CA ALA A 632 21.09 27.30 9.17
C ALA A 632 20.37 26.49 8.08
N GLY A 633 19.04 26.55 8.08
CA GLY A 633 18.18 25.78 7.17
C GLY A 633 18.44 26.09 5.69
N GLU A 634 18.82 27.33 5.38
CA GLU A 634 19.17 27.79 4.04
C GLU A 634 20.42 27.11 3.46
N TRP A 635 21.28 26.50 4.29
CA TRP A 635 22.51 25.83 3.86
C TRP A 635 22.35 24.33 3.61
N ILE A 636 21.23 23.72 4.03
CA ILE A 636 20.99 22.28 3.94
C ILE A 636 21.08 21.81 2.48
N ILE A 637 20.33 22.47 1.60
CA ILE A 637 20.25 22.12 0.19
C ILE A 637 21.54 22.48 -0.58
N PRO A 638 22.13 23.69 -0.45
CA PRO A 638 23.42 24.01 -1.07
C PRO A 638 24.54 23.05 -0.71
N GLU A 639 24.67 22.66 0.57
CA GLU A 639 25.72 21.74 1.02
C GLU A 639 25.59 20.35 0.39
N LEU A 640 24.35 19.87 0.23
CA LEU A 640 24.07 18.62 -0.47
C LEU A 640 24.44 18.72 -1.94
N ALA A 641 23.99 19.77 -2.64
CA ALA A 641 24.26 19.99 -4.06
C ALA A 641 25.77 20.11 -4.37
N ASP A 642 26.50 20.90 -3.58
CA ASP A 642 27.95 21.05 -3.70
C ASP A 642 28.68 19.73 -3.49
N THR A 643 28.23 18.90 -2.54
CA THR A 643 28.81 17.58 -2.36
C THR A 643 28.63 16.70 -3.60
N VAL A 644 27.42 16.66 -4.17
CA VAL A 644 27.14 15.87 -5.38
C VAL A 644 28.07 16.29 -6.51
N GLN A 645 28.20 17.59 -6.74
CA GLN A 645 29.03 18.15 -7.80
C GLN A 645 30.52 17.83 -7.60
N ARG A 646 31.03 17.90 -6.37
CA ARG A 646 32.42 17.52 -6.05
C ARG A 646 32.69 16.05 -6.33
N HIS A 647 31.72 15.18 -6.08
CA HIS A 647 31.83 13.76 -6.41
C HIS A 647 31.87 13.54 -7.92
N LEU A 648 30.92 14.12 -8.65
CA LEU A 648 30.84 14.03 -10.12
C LEU A 648 32.14 14.51 -10.78
N ALA A 649 32.73 15.60 -10.28
CA ALA A 649 34.01 16.11 -10.77
C ALA A 649 35.19 15.17 -10.50
N ALA A 650 35.17 14.43 -9.38
CA ALA A 650 36.21 13.45 -9.03
C ALA A 650 36.12 12.15 -9.86
N SER A 651 34.94 11.86 -10.42
CA SER A 651 34.65 10.63 -11.19
C SER A 651 34.89 10.77 -12.71
N GLY A 652 35.23 11.97 -13.20
CA GLY A 652 35.43 12.25 -14.62
C GLY A 652 36.65 11.57 -15.28
N PRO A 653 36.68 11.49 -16.63
CA PRO A 653 37.69 10.74 -17.40
C PRO A 653 39.13 11.29 -17.30
N SER A 654 39.30 12.54 -16.84
CA SER A 654 40.60 13.19 -16.64
C SER A 654 41.11 13.14 -15.18
N GLY A 655 40.39 12.46 -14.28
CA GLY A 655 40.86 12.27 -12.91
C GLY A 655 42.11 11.39 -12.91
N THR A 656 43.26 11.96 -12.56
CA THR A 656 44.48 11.17 -12.29
C THR A 656 44.13 10.06 -11.31
N ARG A 657 44.23 8.80 -11.78
CA ARG A 657 44.10 7.59 -10.96
C ARG A 657 45.16 7.61 -9.86
N SER A 658 44.87 8.30 -8.76
CA SER A 658 45.69 8.25 -7.56
C SER A 658 45.57 6.84 -6.98
N ALA A 659 46.69 6.13 -6.94
CA ALA A 659 46.77 4.73 -6.54
C ALA A 659 46.60 4.50 -5.02
N THR A 660 46.17 5.49 -4.24
CA THR A 660 46.17 5.41 -2.76
C THR A 660 44.94 5.99 -2.04
N GLY A 661 43.85 6.33 -2.74
CA GLY A 661 42.59 6.72 -2.11
C GLY A 661 41.50 5.71 -2.44
N ALA A 662 40.84 5.13 -1.44
CA ALA A 662 39.66 4.29 -1.65
C ALA A 662 38.67 5.02 -2.56
N LYS A 663 38.18 4.37 -3.64
CA LYS A 663 37.07 4.90 -4.45
C LYS A 663 35.93 5.23 -3.50
N GLU A 664 35.71 6.50 -3.22
CA GLU A 664 34.54 6.92 -2.46
C GLU A 664 33.33 6.70 -3.36
N ASN A 665 32.67 5.56 -3.20
CA ASN A 665 31.38 5.31 -3.85
C ASN A 665 30.40 6.38 -3.36
N TRP A 666 29.87 7.16 -4.32
CA TRP A 666 28.73 8.06 -4.12
C TRP A 666 27.47 7.26 -3.80
N ALA A 667 26.48 7.97 -3.28
CA ALA A 667 25.13 7.48 -3.14
C ALA A 667 24.54 7.08 -4.52
N SER A 668 23.70 6.05 -4.61
CA SER A 668 22.91 5.81 -5.83
C SER A 668 21.95 6.97 -6.10
N LEU A 669 21.40 7.02 -7.31
CA LEU A 669 20.36 7.98 -7.67
C LEU A 669 19.19 7.97 -6.68
N GLN A 670 18.74 6.78 -6.25
CA GLN A 670 17.68 6.63 -5.24
C GLN A 670 18.08 7.22 -3.87
N GLU A 671 19.31 6.97 -3.41
CA GLU A 671 19.84 7.51 -2.15
C GLU A 671 19.98 9.04 -2.23
N LEU A 672 20.39 9.58 -3.38
CA LEU A 672 20.42 11.03 -3.64
C LEU A 672 19.02 11.65 -3.57
N LEU A 673 18.04 11.09 -4.28
CA LEU A 673 16.66 11.56 -4.23
C LEU A 673 16.10 11.46 -2.80
N THR A 674 16.46 10.41 -2.06
CA THR A 674 16.09 10.27 -0.65
C THR A 674 16.63 11.43 0.19
N LEU A 675 17.93 11.72 0.05
CA LEU A 675 18.59 12.83 0.74
C LEU A 675 18.04 14.20 0.32
N LEU A 676 17.58 14.35 -0.92
CA LEU A 676 16.95 15.57 -1.40
C LEU A 676 15.58 15.77 -0.75
N VAL A 677 14.70 14.77 -0.74
CA VAL A 677 13.39 14.89 -0.06
C VAL A 677 13.58 15.25 1.42
N HIS A 678 14.51 14.57 2.11
CA HIS A 678 14.87 14.89 3.49
C HIS A 678 15.38 16.33 3.65
N ALA A 679 16.28 16.78 2.76
CA ALA A 679 16.82 18.14 2.76
C ALA A 679 15.73 19.20 2.54
N PHE A 680 14.83 19.00 1.58
CA PHE A 680 13.75 19.94 1.27
C PHE A 680 12.75 20.05 2.42
N ALA A 681 12.35 18.91 3.01
CA ALA A 681 11.49 18.89 4.20
C ALA A 681 12.11 19.71 5.35
N LEU A 682 13.38 19.46 5.68
CA LEU A 682 14.07 20.18 6.77
C LEU A 682 14.42 21.64 6.44
N SER A 683 14.39 22.03 5.16
CA SER A 683 14.58 23.42 4.74
C SER A 683 13.30 24.27 4.89
N SER A 684 12.21 23.70 5.42
CA SER A 684 10.94 24.40 5.59
C SER A 684 11.09 25.75 6.32
N GLY A 685 10.51 26.79 5.73
CA GLY A 685 10.57 28.16 6.23
C GLY A 685 11.86 28.94 5.89
N ALA A 686 12.85 28.31 5.25
CA ALA A 686 14.01 29.03 4.71
C ALA A 686 13.70 29.56 3.29
N PRO A 687 14.12 30.80 2.94
CA PRO A 687 14.00 31.27 1.56
C PRO A 687 14.92 30.46 0.66
N MET A 688 14.40 30.05 -0.50
CA MET A 688 15.18 29.31 -1.49
C MET A 688 15.54 30.22 -2.66
N GLU A 689 16.84 30.40 -2.88
CA GLU A 689 17.35 31.26 -3.95
C GLU A 689 17.34 30.53 -5.30
N ASP A 690 17.13 31.28 -6.39
CA ASP A 690 17.15 30.74 -7.76
C ASP A 690 18.50 30.07 -8.10
N TYR A 691 19.59 30.61 -7.56
CA TYR A 691 20.92 30.02 -7.72
C TYR A 691 21.02 28.62 -7.10
N THR A 692 20.46 28.43 -5.91
CA THR A 692 20.39 27.12 -5.24
C THR A 692 19.58 26.11 -6.05
N LEU A 693 18.44 26.54 -6.61
CA LEU A 693 17.64 25.71 -7.50
C LEU A 693 18.43 25.28 -8.74
N GLN A 694 19.18 26.20 -9.35
CA GLN A 694 20.04 25.88 -10.50
C GLN A 694 21.16 24.91 -10.13
N MET A 695 21.76 25.02 -8.94
CA MET A 695 22.78 24.08 -8.46
C MET A 695 22.23 22.66 -8.35
N ILE A 696 21.04 22.49 -7.77
CA ILE A 696 20.38 21.18 -7.64
C ILE A 696 20.02 20.65 -9.02
N ARG A 697 19.42 21.50 -9.87
CA ARG A 697 19.04 21.13 -11.25
C ARG A 697 20.24 20.52 -11.98
N ASN A 698 21.39 21.19 -11.92
CA ASN A 698 22.62 20.69 -12.52
C ASN A 698 23.09 19.39 -11.86
N ALA A 699 23.12 19.32 -10.54
CA ALA A 699 23.60 18.15 -9.80
C ALA A 699 22.77 16.89 -10.08
N VAL A 700 21.44 17.01 -10.06
CA VAL A 700 20.51 15.91 -10.35
C VAL A 700 20.58 15.51 -11.82
N SER A 701 20.63 16.47 -12.74
CA SER A 701 20.71 16.17 -14.18
C SER A 701 21.97 15.38 -14.53
N GLU A 702 23.14 15.81 -14.04
CA GLU A 702 24.39 15.08 -14.27
C GLU A 702 24.39 13.71 -13.57
N SER A 703 23.80 13.59 -12.38
CA SER A 703 23.66 12.29 -11.69
C SER A 703 22.78 11.31 -12.47
N ILE A 704 21.67 11.78 -13.05
CA ILE A 704 20.80 10.95 -13.89
C ILE A 704 21.55 10.48 -15.14
N ILE A 705 22.27 11.39 -15.81
CA ILE A 705 23.04 11.05 -17.03
C ILE A 705 24.14 10.03 -16.70
N GLU A 706 24.90 10.23 -15.61
CA GLU A 706 25.94 9.28 -15.19
C GLU A 706 25.32 7.92 -14.83
N THR A 707 24.21 7.91 -14.09
CA THR A 707 23.50 6.68 -13.71
C THR A 707 22.96 5.97 -14.95
N ALA A 708 22.41 6.69 -15.94
CA ALA A 708 21.92 6.11 -17.18
C ALA A 708 23.00 5.39 -17.99
N ILE A 709 24.27 5.78 -17.81
CA ILE A 709 25.44 5.14 -18.46
C ILE A 709 25.97 3.97 -17.62
N THR A 710 26.07 4.14 -16.30
CA THR A 710 26.74 3.19 -15.39
C THR A 710 25.81 2.11 -14.84
N ASP A 711 24.55 2.44 -14.64
CA ASP A 711 23.50 1.57 -14.09
C ASP A 711 22.12 1.96 -14.69
N PRO A 712 21.88 1.69 -15.98
CA PRO A 712 20.65 2.09 -16.68
C PRO A 712 19.37 1.55 -16.05
N GLU A 713 19.42 0.37 -15.41
CA GLU A 713 18.28 -0.24 -14.75
C GLU A 713 17.80 0.58 -13.55
N SER A 714 18.70 1.26 -12.83
CA SER A 714 18.31 2.19 -11.77
C SER A 714 17.50 3.38 -12.29
N VAL A 715 17.84 3.92 -13.47
CA VAL A 715 17.07 5.01 -14.09
C VAL A 715 15.75 4.50 -14.63
N ARG A 716 15.73 3.32 -15.26
CA ARG A 716 14.49 2.68 -15.72
C ARG A 716 13.51 2.43 -14.58
N SER A 717 14.01 1.94 -13.45
CA SER A 717 13.21 1.66 -12.25
C SER A 717 12.57 2.91 -11.67
N LEU A 718 13.34 3.99 -11.51
CA LEU A 718 12.87 5.24 -10.90
C LEU A 718 12.06 6.13 -11.86
N PHE A 719 12.48 6.22 -13.13
CA PHE A 719 11.99 7.18 -14.11
C PHE A 719 11.81 6.52 -15.49
N PRO A 720 10.80 5.66 -15.67
CA PRO A 720 10.65 4.88 -16.90
C PRO A 720 10.36 5.72 -18.13
N ASP A 721 9.50 6.73 -18.01
CA ASP A 721 9.20 7.67 -19.10
C ASP A 721 10.48 8.35 -19.58
N LEU A 722 11.30 8.84 -18.64
CA LEU A 722 12.59 9.46 -18.97
C LEU A 722 13.55 8.45 -19.60
N PHE A 723 13.62 7.24 -19.06
CA PHE A 723 14.49 6.19 -19.57
C PHE A 723 14.19 5.89 -21.05
N LEU A 724 12.90 5.79 -21.41
CA LEU A 724 12.48 5.58 -22.80
C LEU A 724 12.90 6.75 -23.72
N GLU A 725 12.84 7.98 -23.22
CA GLU A 725 13.26 9.18 -23.97
C GLU A 725 14.79 9.23 -24.18
N ILE A 726 15.60 8.82 -23.20
CA ILE A 726 17.07 8.90 -23.26
C ILE A 726 17.76 7.64 -23.77
N ALA A 727 17.10 6.47 -23.75
CA ALA A 727 17.66 5.19 -24.18
C ALA A 727 18.30 5.19 -25.59
N PRO A 728 17.76 5.90 -26.60
CA PRO A 728 18.37 5.99 -27.93
C PRO A 728 19.78 6.57 -27.92
N TYR A 729 20.09 7.41 -26.93
CA TYR A 729 21.35 8.16 -26.82
C TYR A 729 22.40 7.45 -25.95
N THR A 730 21.97 6.64 -24.98
CA THR A 730 22.87 5.94 -24.03
C THR A 730 23.31 4.55 -24.50
N SER A 731 22.52 3.88 -25.34
CA SER A 731 22.75 2.48 -25.75
C SER A 731 23.88 2.29 -26.79
N ARG A 732 24.35 3.36 -27.43
CA ARG A 732 25.33 3.28 -28.55
C ARG A 732 26.79 3.30 -28.12
N GLN A 733 27.10 3.72 -26.89
CA GLN A 733 28.48 3.77 -26.38
C GLN A 733 29.07 2.39 -26.01
N GLN A 734 28.26 1.32 -25.98
CA GLN A 734 28.71 -0.03 -25.58
C GLN A 734 29.10 -0.97 -26.74
N ARG A 735 28.99 -0.56 -28.02
CA ARG A 735 29.43 -1.38 -29.17
C ARG A 735 30.69 -0.81 -29.83
N ALA A 736 31.86 -1.06 -29.23
CA ALA A 736 33.12 -1.11 -29.96
C ALA A 736 33.65 -2.56 -29.87
N PRO A 737 33.83 -3.29 -30.99
CA PRO A 737 34.40 -4.63 -30.94
C PRO A 737 35.90 -4.58 -30.69
N ASP A 738 36.37 -5.42 -29.77
CA ASP A 738 37.78 -5.71 -29.54
C ASP A 738 38.48 -6.09 -30.85
N MET A 739 39.42 -5.25 -31.29
CA MET A 739 40.42 -5.65 -32.28
C MET A 739 41.67 -6.15 -31.54
N PRO A 740 42.22 -7.32 -31.90
CA PRO A 740 43.36 -7.89 -31.20
C PRO A 740 44.62 -7.09 -31.50
N SER A 741 45.37 -6.82 -30.43
CA SER A 741 46.72 -6.28 -30.46
C SER A 741 47.65 -7.16 -31.29
N ASN A 742 48.12 -6.65 -32.43
CA ASN A 742 49.33 -7.16 -33.07
C ASN A 742 50.49 -6.21 -32.77
N ASP A 743 51.37 -6.73 -31.93
CA ASP A 743 52.72 -6.28 -31.63
C ASP A 743 53.61 -6.36 -32.88
N PHE A 744 54.23 -5.25 -33.30
CA PHE A 744 55.49 -5.21 -34.05
C PHE A 744 56.12 -3.81 -34.02
N GLY A 745 57.25 -3.69 -33.31
CA GLY A 745 58.50 -3.13 -33.84
C GLY A 745 58.68 -1.61 -33.94
N GLU A 746 59.36 -1.06 -32.94
CA GLU A 746 60.60 -0.25 -33.02
C GLU A 746 60.78 0.87 -34.09
N ASP A 747 61.16 2.03 -33.53
CA ASP A 747 62.11 3.04 -34.04
C ASP A 747 61.62 4.35 -34.70
N GLU A 748 61.80 5.40 -33.90
CA GLU A 748 62.54 6.65 -34.15
C GLU A 748 61.99 7.78 -35.05
N ASP A 749 62.03 8.96 -34.42
CA ASP A 749 62.58 10.24 -34.91
C ASP A 749 61.68 11.37 -35.46
N TRP A 750 61.50 12.34 -34.55
CA TRP A 750 61.65 13.80 -34.68
C TRP A 750 61.48 14.48 -36.05
N GLY A 751 60.38 15.23 -36.16
CA GLY A 751 60.39 16.70 -36.33
C GLY A 751 61.09 17.33 -37.55
N TRP A 752 60.31 18.12 -38.31
CA TRP A 752 60.46 19.58 -38.55
C TRP A 752 60.19 20.01 -40.00
N SER A 753 59.23 20.93 -40.12
CA SER A 753 59.15 22.07 -41.05
C SER A 753 58.65 21.89 -42.50
N ASP A 754 57.89 22.91 -42.89
CA ASP A 754 57.24 23.17 -44.16
C ASP A 754 58.19 23.21 -45.36
N THR A 755 57.80 22.61 -46.49
CA THR A 755 57.81 23.29 -47.79
C THR A 755 57.01 22.51 -48.83
N GLN A 756 56.23 23.26 -49.60
CA GLN A 756 55.32 22.80 -50.64
C GLN A 756 56.05 22.09 -51.80
N SER A 757 55.50 20.98 -52.26
CA SER A 757 55.34 20.73 -53.70
C SER A 757 54.19 19.76 -53.99
N SER A 758 53.46 20.08 -55.04
CA SER A 758 52.16 19.59 -55.49
C SER A 758 52.15 18.13 -55.98
N SER A 759 51.08 17.37 -55.66
CA SER A 759 50.01 16.99 -56.61
C SER A 759 49.07 15.89 -56.07
N GLN A 760 47.76 16.14 -56.23
CA GLN A 760 46.65 15.17 -56.38
C GLN A 760 46.09 14.42 -55.14
N SER A 761 45.07 15.07 -54.55
CA SER A 761 43.74 14.51 -54.22
C SER A 761 43.63 13.08 -53.69
N HIS A 762 43.46 12.96 -52.37
CA HIS A 762 42.42 12.10 -51.80
C HIS A 762 42.01 12.63 -50.41
N LEU A 763 40.74 12.98 -50.25
CA LEU A 763 40.14 13.33 -48.96
C LEU A 763 40.17 12.11 -48.03
N GLN A 764 40.76 12.27 -46.84
CA GLN A 764 40.47 11.46 -45.66
C GLN A 764 40.36 12.40 -44.45
N THR A 765 39.17 12.97 -44.28
CA THR A 765 38.66 13.55 -43.04
C THR A 765 37.78 12.50 -42.36
N THR A 766 38.36 11.65 -41.51
CA THR A 766 37.58 10.67 -40.72
C THR A 766 38.16 10.43 -39.33
N GLU A 767 38.51 11.50 -38.59
CA GLU A 767 38.75 11.41 -37.13
C GLU A 767 38.05 12.52 -36.32
N SER A 768 37.55 13.60 -36.96
CA SER A 768 36.84 14.68 -36.27
C SER A 768 35.31 14.54 -36.24
N SER A 769 34.74 13.55 -36.91
CA SER A 769 33.28 13.40 -37.05
C SER A 769 32.63 12.59 -35.91
N SER A 770 33.38 11.75 -35.19
CA SER A 770 32.83 10.93 -34.09
C SER A 770 32.68 11.73 -32.80
N THR A 771 33.69 12.51 -32.41
CA THR A 771 33.64 13.36 -31.20
C THR A 771 32.55 14.42 -31.30
N TYR A 772 32.38 15.03 -32.48
CA TYR A 772 31.35 16.04 -32.71
C TYR A 772 29.93 15.46 -32.63
N SER A 773 29.75 14.19 -33.02
CA SER A 773 28.46 13.48 -32.91
C SER A 773 28.13 13.13 -31.46
N ASP A 774 29.12 12.73 -30.67
CA ASP A 774 28.94 12.36 -29.27
C ASP A 774 28.66 13.59 -28.39
N ASP A 775 29.31 14.72 -28.66
CA ASP A 775 29.06 15.98 -27.96
C ASP A 775 27.64 16.52 -28.21
N ILE A 776 27.13 16.39 -29.44
CA ILE A 776 25.75 16.77 -29.79
C ILE A 776 24.73 15.86 -29.09
N GLN A 777 24.95 14.55 -29.09
CA GLN A 777 24.05 13.59 -28.42
C GLN A 777 24.03 13.79 -26.91
N ARG A 778 25.17 14.10 -26.29
CA ARG A 778 25.25 14.45 -24.87
C ARG A 778 24.46 15.73 -24.56
N LEU A 779 24.52 16.72 -25.45
CA LEU A 779 23.77 17.96 -25.29
C LEU A 779 22.25 17.74 -25.40
N GLU A 780 21.80 16.95 -26.37
CA GLU A 780 20.38 16.58 -26.53
C GLU A 780 19.86 15.79 -25.32
N THR A 781 20.60 14.77 -24.89
CA THR A 781 20.27 13.98 -23.69
C THR A 781 20.16 14.88 -22.46
N LYS A 782 21.09 15.82 -22.30
CA LYS A 782 21.09 16.77 -21.19
C LYS A 782 19.86 17.68 -21.21
N ALA A 783 19.45 18.18 -22.37
CA ALA A 783 18.25 19.02 -22.48
C ALA A 783 16.96 18.26 -22.08
N ILE A 784 16.83 17.00 -22.48
CA ILE A 784 15.72 16.12 -22.11
C ILE A 784 15.70 15.92 -20.58
N VAL A 785 16.86 15.54 -20.02
CA VAL A 785 17.00 15.32 -18.57
C VAL A 785 16.72 16.60 -17.78
N GLU A 786 17.25 17.75 -18.19
CA GLU A 786 17.00 19.02 -17.50
C GLU A 786 15.51 19.39 -17.48
N THR A 787 14.80 19.16 -18.59
CA THR A 787 13.34 19.38 -18.68
C THR A 787 12.58 18.44 -17.73
N TYR A 788 13.03 17.19 -17.60
CA TYR A 788 12.46 16.24 -16.63
C TYR A 788 12.75 16.67 -15.19
N VAL A 789 13.99 17.08 -14.90
CA VAL A 789 14.39 17.55 -13.57
C VAL A 789 13.64 18.80 -13.14
N ASP A 790 13.30 19.71 -14.06
CA ASP A 790 12.45 20.86 -13.74
C ASP A 790 11.08 20.44 -13.21
N ARG A 791 10.51 19.36 -13.75
CA ARG A 791 9.26 18.77 -13.24
C ARG A 791 9.47 18.12 -11.87
N LEU A 792 10.60 17.45 -11.65
CA LEU A 792 10.95 16.84 -10.34
C LEU A 792 11.15 17.86 -9.22
N LEU A 793 11.63 19.06 -9.55
CA LEU A 793 11.84 20.14 -8.57
C LEU A 793 10.54 20.64 -7.95
N GLN A 794 9.40 20.48 -8.63
CA GLN A 794 8.12 20.97 -8.14
C GLN A 794 7.62 20.16 -6.91
N PRO A 795 7.50 18.81 -6.96
CA PRO A 795 7.21 18.01 -5.76
C PRO A 795 8.22 18.23 -4.62
N LEU A 796 9.51 18.43 -4.93
CA LEU A 796 10.54 18.71 -3.92
C LEU A 796 10.27 20.04 -3.19
N LYS A 797 9.92 21.10 -3.91
CA LYS A 797 9.52 22.39 -3.31
C LYS A 797 8.32 22.23 -2.39
N GLU A 798 7.34 21.44 -2.80
CA GLU A 798 6.15 21.16 -2.00
C GLU A 798 6.48 20.42 -0.69
N CYS A 799 7.47 19.52 -0.68
CA CYS A 799 7.94 18.86 0.55
C CYS A 799 8.34 19.87 1.63
N SER A 800 8.94 21.00 1.24
CA SER A 800 9.31 22.08 2.16
C SER A 800 8.10 22.88 2.64
N GLN A 801 7.14 23.12 1.74
CA GLN A 801 5.93 23.89 2.01
C GLN A 801 4.97 23.15 2.96
N LEU A 802 4.88 21.83 2.83
CA LEU A 802 3.91 21.00 3.55
C LEU A 802 4.39 20.49 4.91
N PHE A 803 5.70 20.60 5.20
CA PHE A 803 6.30 20.13 6.45
C PHE A 803 5.73 20.86 7.69
N ALA A 804 5.27 20.10 8.68
CA ALA A 804 4.60 20.62 9.87
C ALA A 804 5.60 21.19 10.90
N LYS A 805 5.22 22.30 11.56
CA LYS A 805 6.08 23.05 12.50
C LYS A 805 5.73 22.81 13.97
N MET A 806 5.52 21.57 14.37
CA MET A 806 4.97 21.24 15.69
C MET A 806 5.88 21.53 16.89
N ASN A 807 7.20 21.37 16.75
CA ASN A 807 8.11 21.59 17.88
C ASN A 807 9.55 21.94 17.46
N GLU A 808 9.76 23.18 17.00
CA GLU A 808 11.12 23.71 16.72
C GLU A 808 12.05 23.66 17.96
N ASP A 809 11.48 23.52 19.17
CA ASP A 809 12.24 23.35 20.41
C ASP A 809 13.03 22.01 20.45
N GLU A 810 12.54 20.94 19.79
CA GLU A 810 13.33 19.69 19.67
C GLU A 810 14.57 19.89 18.81
N TYR A 811 14.47 20.72 17.78
CA TYR A 811 15.62 21.12 16.95
C TYR A 811 16.55 22.09 17.70
N SER A 812 16.02 22.84 18.67
CA SER A 812 16.83 23.79 19.46
C SER A 812 17.50 23.16 20.68
N SER A 813 17.09 21.96 21.09
CA SER A 813 17.61 21.29 22.29
C SER A 813 18.94 20.56 22.04
N PRO A 814 20.00 20.85 22.82
CA PRO A 814 21.27 20.14 22.73
C PRO A 814 21.23 18.72 23.33
N GLU A 815 20.19 18.38 24.10
CA GLU A 815 20.04 17.07 24.76
C GLU A 815 19.45 16.00 23.84
N ILE A 816 18.76 16.42 22.77
CA ILE A 816 18.12 15.54 21.81
C ILE A 816 19.10 15.32 20.66
N GLU A 817 19.58 14.09 20.47
CA GLU A 817 20.53 13.76 19.39
C GLU A 817 19.84 13.79 18.02
N THR A 818 18.65 13.20 17.92
CA THR A 818 17.80 13.16 16.71
C THR A 818 16.37 13.60 17.05
N PRO A 819 15.76 14.52 16.28
CA PRO A 819 14.37 14.91 16.47
C PRO A 819 13.47 13.69 16.26
N ARG A 820 12.36 13.61 17.00
CA ARG A 820 11.39 12.52 16.86
C ARG A 820 10.49 12.78 15.65
N SER A 821 9.86 11.73 15.14
CA SER A 821 8.80 11.86 14.14
C SER A 821 7.62 12.68 14.63
N LEU A 822 6.88 13.29 13.70
CA LEU A 822 5.69 14.06 13.97
C LEU A 822 4.67 13.27 14.81
N VAL A 823 4.47 11.99 14.48
CA VAL A 823 3.56 11.09 15.20
C VAL A 823 4.02 10.88 16.65
N ALA A 824 5.31 10.67 16.88
CA ALA A 824 5.86 10.52 18.22
C ALA A 824 5.83 11.83 19.03
N GLN A 825 6.03 12.99 18.38
CA GLN A 825 5.86 14.31 19.00
C GLN A 825 4.40 14.56 19.43
N LEU A 826 3.44 14.19 18.58
CA LEU A 826 2.01 14.24 18.89
C LEU A 826 1.67 13.35 20.10
N CYS A 827 2.11 12.09 20.09
CA CYS A 827 1.92 11.16 21.21
C CYS A 827 2.56 11.67 22.50
N SER A 828 3.76 12.25 22.42
CA SER A 828 4.43 12.87 23.59
C SER A 828 3.61 14.01 24.19
N SER A 829 2.95 14.79 23.33
CA SER A 829 2.11 15.92 23.73
C SER A 829 0.76 15.46 24.31
N ILE A 830 0.16 14.42 23.74
CA ILE A 830 -1.04 13.76 24.28
C ILE A 830 -0.76 13.15 25.66
N ALA A 831 0.39 12.49 25.82
CA ALA A 831 0.82 11.91 27.09
C ALA A 831 1.11 12.97 28.16
N ASN A 832 1.60 14.14 27.77
CA ASN A 832 1.97 15.25 28.66
C ASN A 832 1.30 16.58 28.22
N PRO A 833 0.00 16.78 28.52
CA PRO A 833 -0.76 17.96 28.07
C PRO A 833 -0.34 19.28 28.74
N THR A 834 0.66 19.27 29.62
CA THR A 834 1.33 20.48 30.13
C THR A 834 2.32 21.06 29.12
N ARG A 835 2.67 20.32 28.05
CA ARG A 835 3.44 20.79 26.91
C ARG A 835 2.54 21.48 25.88
N SER A 836 3.18 22.31 25.06
CA SER A 836 2.69 23.31 24.11
C SER A 836 1.42 22.99 23.30
N HIS A 837 0.76 24.06 22.86
CA HIS A 837 -0.35 23.98 21.91
C HIS A 837 0.10 23.32 20.60
N LEU A 838 -0.60 22.31 20.08
CA LEU A 838 -0.32 21.69 18.78
C LEU A 838 -0.69 22.69 17.67
N PRO A 839 0.28 23.35 17.02
CA PRO A 839 -0.03 24.24 15.90
C PRO A 839 -0.55 23.39 14.74
N GLU A 840 -1.41 23.96 13.88
CA GLU A 840 -1.92 23.32 12.65
C GLU A 840 -2.90 22.15 12.82
N LEU A 841 -3.22 21.76 14.06
CA LEU A 841 -4.27 20.77 14.31
C LEU A 841 -5.67 21.40 14.14
N GLU A 842 -6.46 20.86 13.21
CA GLU A 842 -7.82 21.32 12.91
C GLU A 842 -8.85 20.33 13.46
N HIS A 843 -9.90 20.84 14.12
CA HIS A 843 -11.03 20.03 14.60
C HIS A 843 -12.16 20.10 13.57
N ILE A 844 -12.61 18.94 13.09
CA ILE A 844 -13.72 18.83 12.16
C ILE A 844 -15.02 19.02 12.94
N VAL A 845 -15.75 20.06 12.58
CA VAL A 845 -17.04 20.44 13.14
C VAL A 845 -18.07 20.47 12.03
N ASP A 846 -19.31 20.11 12.38
CA ASP A 846 -20.43 20.12 11.44
C ASP A 846 -20.67 21.54 10.91
N ALA A 847 -21.14 21.68 9.66
CA ALA A 847 -21.39 22.96 9.01
C ALA A 847 -22.38 23.82 9.81
N SER A 848 -23.40 23.20 10.40
CA SER A 848 -24.37 23.86 11.29
C SER A 848 -23.71 24.46 12.54
N GLU A 849 -22.76 23.74 13.13
CA GLU A 849 -21.97 24.19 14.28
C GLU A 849 -20.95 25.26 13.87
N GLN A 850 -20.33 25.13 12.69
CA GLN A 850 -19.42 26.14 12.13
C GLN A 850 -20.13 27.47 11.91
N LEU A 851 -21.33 27.46 11.32
CA LEU A 851 -22.17 28.64 11.13
C LEU A 851 -22.59 29.25 12.48
N THR A 852 -22.91 28.42 13.46
CA THR A 852 -23.26 28.86 14.81
C THR A 852 -22.07 29.49 15.52
N ARG A 853 -20.87 28.88 15.43
CA ARG A 853 -19.62 29.42 15.99
C ARG A 853 -19.21 30.71 15.29
N ALA A 854 -19.28 30.76 13.96
CA ALA A 854 -19.02 31.97 13.18
C ALA A 854 -19.99 33.10 13.55
N GLY A 855 -21.29 32.80 13.71
CA GLY A 855 -22.29 33.75 14.18
C GLY A 855 -22.01 34.24 15.60
N ILE A 856 -21.65 33.34 16.53
CA ILE A 856 -21.29 33.68 17.91
C ILE A 856 -20.00 34.51 17.97
N ASP A 857 -19.00 34.21 17.15
CA ASP A 857 -17.74 34.95 17.11
C ASP A 857 -17.90 36.31 16.41
N LEU A 858 -18.80 36.42 15.43
CA LEU A 858 -19.22 37.71 14.87
C LEU A 858 -19.93 38.55 15.95
N LEU A 859 -20.76 37.93 16.79
CA LEU A 859 -21.39 38.60 17.93
C LEU A 859 -20.35 39.00 18.99
N LYS A 860 -19.39 38.14 19.36
CA LYS A 860 -18.31 38.49 20.31
C LYS A 860 -17.39 39.59 19.79
N SER A 861 -17.06 39.58 18.49
CA SER A 861 -16.28 40.65 17.85
C SER A 861 -17.10 41.94 17.72
N GLY A 862 -18.41 41.82 17.46
CA GLY A 862 -19.38 42.92 17.42
C GLY A 862 -19.58 43.59 18.78
N PHE A 863 -19.74 42.82 19.86
CA PHE A 863 -19.87 43.34 21.22
C PHE A 863 -18.56 43.88 21.80
N SER A 864 -17.39 43.41 21.34
CA SER A 864 -16.09 44.00 21.70
C SER A 864 -15.90 45.43 21.17
N ARG A 865 -16.62 45.84 20.11
CA ARG A 865 -16.60 47.22 19.60
C ARG A 865 -17.50 48.19 20.39
N PHE A 866 -18.33 47.70 21.31
CA PHE A 866 -19.29 48.53 22.07
C PHE A 866 -18.89 48.82 23.53
N GLY A 867 -17.67 48.50 23.96
CA GLY A 867 -17.09 49.10 25.17
C GLY A 867 -17.76 48.74 26.51
N PHE A 868 -18.55 47.66 26.58
CA PHE A 868 -18.96 47.07 27.86
C PHE A 868 -17.85 46.16 28.41
N GLY A 869 -16.73 46.78 28.80
CA GLY A 869 -15.71 46.13 29.60
C GLY A 869 -16.24 45.86 31.00
N VAL A 870 -16.62 44.62 31.29
CA VAL A 870 -16.64 44.13 32.67
C VAL A 870 -15.26 43.54 32.92
N GLY A 871 -14.46 44.27 33.71
CA GLY A 871 -13.09 43.94 34.03
C GLY A 871 -12.93 42.65 34.85
N GLY A 872 -11.83 41.97 34.60
CA GLY A 872 -11.33 40.85 35.38
C GLY A 872 -10.25 40.12 34.60
N GLY A 873 -9.00 40.18 35.06
CA GLY A 873 -7.83 39.69 34.32
C GLY A 873 -7.87 38.21 33.94
N GLY A 874 -7.19 37.89 32.84
CA GLY A 874 -7.01 36.52 32.36
C GLY A 874 -6.52 36.54 30.92
N GLY A 875 -5.48 35.77 30.61
CA GLY A 875 -4.74 35.84 29.35
C GLY A 875 -5.58 35.65 28.09
N ARG A 876 -5.01 36.09 26.97
CA ARG A 876 -5.43 35.73 25.61
C ARG A 876 -5.63 34.21 25.51
N GLY A 877 -6.85 33.75 25.70
CA GLY A 877 -7.25 32.36 25.48
C GLY A 877 -7.71 32.19 24.04
N ALA A 878 -6.79 31.84 23.14
CA ALA A 878 -7.15 31.02 22.00
C ALA A 878 -7.51 29.64 22.57
N SER A 879 -8.80 29.42 22.80
CA SER A 879 -9.31 28.25 23.52
C SER A 879 -9.31 26.99 22.65
N SER A 880 -8.63 25.96 23.16
CA SER A 880 -9.24 24.63 23.37
C SER A 880 -9.26 23.59 22.22
N GLY A 881 -8.27 23.54 21.32
CA GLY A 881 -8.06 22.34 20.50
C GLY A 881 -7.44 21.18 21.31
N ASN A 882 -6.34 21.46 22.00
CA ASN A 882 -5.50 20.42 22.64
C ASN A 882 -6.08 19.88 23.95
N GLN A 883 -6.80 20.72 24.69
CA GLN A 883 -7.51 20.26 25.88
C GLN A 883 -8.66 19.31 25.51
N HIS A 884 -9.23 19.41 24.30
CA HIS A 884 -10.31 18.51 23.88
C HIS A 884 -9.78 17.12 23.48
N LEU A 885 -8.66 17.03 22.74
CA LEU A 885 -8.07 15.74 22.33
C LEU A 885 -7.70 14.86 23.55
N ALA A 886 -7.09 15.45 24.59
CA ALA A 886 -6.63 14.73 25.78
C ALA A 886 -7.68 14.61 26.92
N ALA A 887 -8.77 15.38 26.87
CA ALA A 887 -9.84 15.32 27.89
C ALA A 887 -11.07 14.50 27.48
N SER A 888 -11.15 14.02 26.23
CA SER A 888 -12.42 13.52 25.65
C SER A 888 -12.54 12.00 25.44
N SER A 889 -11.44 11.23 25.47
CA SER A 889 -11.52 9.76 25.40
C SER A 889 -10.32 9.01 25.95
N ASP A 890 -10.57 7.78 26.41
CA ASP A 890 -9.53 6.81 26.78
C ASP A 890 -8.92 6.13 25.54
N ILE A 891 -9.60 6.17 24.38
CA ILE A 891 -9.13 5.60 23.10
C ILE A 891 -8.81 6.73 22.12
N ILE A 892 -7.63 6.68 21.53
CA ILE A 892 -7.16 7.64 20.52
C ILE A 892 -6.65 6.87 19.31
N ILE A 893 -7.23 7.14 18.15
CA ILE A 893 -6.83 6.60 16.86
C ILE A 893 -6.02 7.67 16.15
N ILE A 894 -4.81 7.30 15.72
CA ILE A 894 -3.96 8.17 14.91
C ILE A 894 -3.78 7.46 13.57
N PHE A 895 -4.22 8.06 12.48
CA PHE A 895 -4.17 7.46 11.14
C PHE A 895 -3.35 8.34 10.20
N VAL A 896 -2.32 7.77 9.58
CA VAL A 896 -1.44 8.48 8.64
C VAL A 896 -1.78 8.12 7.20
N VAL A 897 -2.24 9.12 6.45
CA VAL A 897 -2.52 9.03 5.01
C VAL A 897 -1.18 9.08 4.26
N GLY A 898 -0.82 8.00 3.57
CA GLY A 898 0.49 7.82 2.94
C GLY A 898 1.44 6.87 3.69
N GLY A 899 0.97 6.29 4.81
CA GLY A 899 1.62 5.18 5.50
C GLY A 899 2.53 5.57 6.66
N ILE A 900 2.97 4.55 7.40
CA ILE A 900 3.79 4.65 8.63
C ILE A 900 5.02 3.74 8.53
N THR A 901 6.12 4.06 9.22
CA THR A 901 7.30 3.19 9.32
C THR A 901 7.35 2.45 10.66
N PHE A 902 8.13 1.36 10.75
CA PHE A 902 8.34 0.69 12.05
C PHE A 902 9.21 1.52 13.00
N GLU A 903 10.10 2.35 12.48
CA GLU A 903 10.82 3.32 13.30
C GLU A 903 9.87 4.31 14.00
N GLU A 904 8.88 4.85 13.31
CA GLU A 904 7.87 5.72 13.92
C GLU A 904 7.04 4.99 14.97
N ILE A 905 6.67 3.72 14.72
CA ILE A 905 6.00 2.87 15.71
C ILE A 905 6.86 2.73 16.98
N GLN A 906 8.16 2.51 16.82
CA GLN A 906 9.11 2.43 17.93
C GLN A 906 9.21 3.76 18.70
N GLU A 907 9.31 4.88 17.99
CA GLU A 907 9.37 6.21 18.60
C GLU A 907 8.09 6.59 19.34
N VAL A 908 6.92 6.19 18.82
CA VAL A 908 5.63 6.38 19.52
C VAL A 908 5.61 5.58 20.82
N HIS A 909 6.06 4.33 20.80
CA HIS A 909 6.20 3.53 22.02
C HIS A 909 7.12 4.22 23.05
N ASP A 910 8.30 4.69 22.61
CA ASP A 910 9.26 5.40 23.47
C ASP A 910 8.69 6.75 23.98
N ALA A 911 7.86 7.42 23.19
CA ALA A 911 7.19 8.67 23.53
C ALA A 911 6.09 8.51 24.59
N LEU A 912 5.35 7.40 24.55
CA LEU A 912 4.31 7.08 25.54
C LEU A 912 4.92 6.70 26.89
N GLY A 913 6.14 6.15 26.92
CA GLY A 913 6.82 5.77 28.14
C GLY A 913 5.99 4.78 28.95
N ASP A 914 5.83 4.98 30.26
CA ASP A 914 4.96 4.13 31.09
C ASP A 914 3.49 4.58 31.12
N ASN A 915 3.08 5.51 30.24
CA ASN A 915 1.73 6.07 30.23
C ASN A 915 0.72 5.05 29.71
N SER A 916 -0.11 4.52 30.60
CA SER A 916 -1.21 3.58 30.31
C SER A 916 -2.58 4.24 30.40
N LYS A 917 -2.64 5.59 30.46
CA LYS A 917 -3.91 6.33 30.57
C LYS A 917 -4.75 6.16 29.31
N TYR A 918 -4.12 6.16 28.14
CA TYR A 918 -4.80 6.09 26.86
C TYR A 918 -4.44 4.80 26.13
N GLN A 919 -5.42 4.20 25.46
CA GLN A 919 -5.18 3.24 24.42
C GLN A 919 -4.90 3.98 23.11
N ILE A 920 -3.67 3.90 22.64
CA ILE A 920 -3.28 4.42 21.32
C ILE A 920 -3.44 3.31 20.27
N ILE A 921 -4.19 3.60 19.22
CA ILE A 921 -4.32 2.76 18.02
C ILE A 921 -3.72 3.56 16.85
N LEU A 922 -2.57 3.12 16.37
CA LEU A 922 -1.86 3.72 15.25
C LEU A 922 -2.21 2.99 13.95
N GLY A 923 -2.65 3.73 12.95
CA GLY A 923 -2.99 3.23 11.63
C GLY A 923 -2.23 3.98 10.54
N GLY A 924 -2.05 3.32 9.41
CA GLY A 924 -1.60 3.98 8.18
C GLY A 924 -2.28 3.37 6.97
N THR A 925 -2.21 4.03 5.82
CA THR A 925 -2.65 3.41 4.56
C THR A 925 -1.85 2.14 4.29
N THR A 926 -0.53 2.18 4.50
CA THR A 926 0.37 1.02 4.38
C THR A 926 1.57 1.15 5.34
N ILE A 927 2.41 0.11 5.43
CA ILE A 927 3.79 0.28 5.90
C ILE A 927 4.57 0.93 4.76
N THR A 928 5.21 2.07 5.04
CA THR A 928 5.92 2.85 4.04
C THR A 928 7.43 2.84 4.27
N ASN A 929 8.19 3.24 3.25
CA ASN A 929 9.62 3.44 3.31
C ASN A 929 10.03 4.50 2.27
N ASN A 930 11.32 4.80 2.20
CA ASN A 930 11.84 5.77 1.25
C ASN A 930 11.56 5.41 -0.22
N GLU A 931 11.60 4.13 -0.61
CA GLU A 931 11.28 3.71 -1.99
C GLU A 931 9.83 4.03 -2.34
N VAL A 932 8.89 3.64 -1.47
CA VAL A 932 7.46 3.89 -1.66
C VAL A 932 7.16 5.38 -1.73
N ILE A 933 7.79 6.18 -0.88
CA ILE A 933 7.61 7.64 -0.90
C ILE A 933 8.14 8.24 -2.19
N LEU A 934 9.34 7.86 -2.63
CA LEU A 934 9.90 8.36 -3.90
C LEU A 934 9.00 8.00 -5.08
N GLU A 935 8.46 6.78 -5.10
CA GLU A 935 7.49 6.36 -6.12
C GLU A 935 6.25 7.27 -6.09
N GLN A 936 5.67 7.54 -4.92
CA GLN A 936 4.47 8.38 -4.80
C GLN A 936 4.72 9.86 -5.14
N LEU A 937 5.89 10.40 -4.80
CA LEU A 937 6.25 11.79 -5.08
C LEU A 937 6.57 12.05 -6.56
N PHE A 938 7.13 11.05 -7.25
CA PHE A 938 7.63 11.21 -8.63
C PHE A 938 6.87 10.39 -9.68
N LYS A 939 5.75 9.76 -9.31
CA LYS A 939 4.82 9.11 -10.24
C LYS A 939 4.40 10.06 -11.36
N SER A 940 4.52 9.59 -12.60
CA SER A 940 4.07 10.33 -13.78
C SER A 940 2.55 10.60 -13.67
N PRO A 941 2.07 11.85 -13.86
CA PRO A 941 0.64 12.17 -13.80
C PRO A 941 -0.21 11.35 -14.77
N LYS A 942 0.37 10.86 -15.87
CA LYS A 942 -0.30 10.00 -16.86
C LYS A 942 -0.70 8.63 -16.29
N ALA A 943 0.02 8.15 -15.27
CA ALA A 943 -0.28 6.88 -14.60
C ALA A 943 -1.50 6.97 -13.65
N CYS A 944 -1.97 8.19 -13.32
CA CYS A 944 -3.15 8.40 -12.48
C CYS A 944 -4.49 8.05 -13.17
N ASN A 945 -4.48 7.82 -14.49
CA ASN A 945 -5.68 7.43 -15.25
C ASN A 945 -5.98 5.92 -15.23
N GLY A 946 -5.16 5.13 -14.52
CA GLY A 946 -5.33 3.67 -14.41
C GLY A 946 -5.66 3.17 -12.99
N TRP A 947 -6.22 4.04 -12.14
CA TRP A 947 -6.67 3.72 -10.78
C TRP A 947 -8.03 3.05 -10.77
#